data_AF-A0A8S4GWT9-F1
#
_entry.id   AF-A0A8S4GWT9-F1
#
_cell.length_a   1.000
_cell.length_b   1.000
_cell.length_c   1.000
_cell.angle_alpha   90.00
_cell.angle_beta   90.00
_cell.angle_gamma   90.00
#
_symmetry.space_group_name_H-M   'P 1'
#
loop_
_entity.id
_entity.type
_entity.pdbx_description
1 polymer ?
#
loop_
_entity_poly.entity_id
_entity_poly.type
_entity_poly.pdbx_seq_one_letter_code
_entity_poly.pdbx_strand_id
1 'polypeptide(L)'
;MPNADAPGHTPTTSAGLGDVPARGMLRPPSGSRRQMSVQGQEGGEPSEFTTMVQAVMSSQRNVMCALLQRLISIGRVNRGILLPHVLEDELHDIVNKQDSGHELLSSDFFLTWKQWAQEVAVLGNSIIVALRPQVGLWSYVCLNAHSMSCEDITVSQFLRLKERLIKLETEEGKPVVENKLVSLADDPFTLEIDMEPFNNDFPKMTRSSWIGQGVQFLNRYLCAQLFGAQRARSTSASSVAVQSFDMLLEFMRTLEHKGESILLDPERIKTARQLSTALARADRVLNAHDEQHAHGDERHEKHAVRAVMARLKDLGFQNGWGNTVARIRETFHLLQDLMQAPEESTLKNFLARLPMVFSVVIMSPHGFFGQSDVLGLPDTGGQVVYILDQVKALEREMARRIHEAGLDATPRILVVTRLIPEARGTTCDQPREKIHGCEHSMIVRVPFRDGSGIVRPWVSRFDVWPYMEQFTLDVASEVRAELGGKPDFIIGNYSDGNLVASLLATRMGVTQCNIAHALEKTKYPYADIYWMNQEEKYHFSCQFTADLIAMNTADFIITSTYQEIAGTRDTVGQYESHQHFTMPGLYRVVKGIDVFDPKFNIVSPGADQEVYFPYTDKERRLTALHPEFDELLYGPEGDGQTAVGYISDPSKPVLFTMARLDKVKNLTGLAEWYARSDKLRELCNLVIIGGVVDPDKSGDREERDQCERMHELVKKYDMRGSFRWIVKQTNRVRNGELYRYIADRRGAFVQPALYEAFGLTVIEAMTCGLPTFATNRGGPAEVIKPGVSGFNIDPYHGDRAAQMMANFFERCQREPEHWDKISKGAIDRIMNNYTWEIYADRLLTLQNIYSFWGHATRLARTDARRYLEMFYMLKMRPLVKTVPTVDRQNTPSILETAGPLHGAEDCGPPMHDVTPSGATSFPDRRSSGLIATSAGRAVPKIATPSVDVNDPHLPLSSPSFNRGLLHL
;
A
#
# COMPACT_ATOMS: atom_id res chain seq x y z
N MET A 1 9.18 40.01 29.44
CA MET A 1 9.59 40.70 30.68
C MET A 1 8.72 40.18 31.83
N PRO A 2 9.19 40.19 33.09
CA PRO A 2 8.59 39.42 34.20
C PRO A 2 7.85 40.27 35.24
N ASN A 3 7.46 39.62 36.36
CA ASN A 3 6.91 40.09 37.65
C ASN A 3 5.38 39.87 37.84
N ALA A 4 4.88 39.52 39.04
CA ALA A 4 5.52 38.96 40.26
C ALA A 4 4.47 38.39 41.25
N ASP A 5 4.97 37.93 42.40
CA ASP A 5 4.36 37.90 43.75
C ASP A 5 3.80 36.60 44.37
N ALA A 6 4.13 36.47 45.67
CA ALA A 6 3.78 35.48 46.70
C ALA A 6 3.45 36.30 48.00
N PRO A 7 3.39 35.80 49.27
CA PRO A 7 3.44 34.43 49.84
C PRO A 7 2.05 34.06 50.48
N GLY A 8 1.84 33.10 51.38
CA GLY A 8 2.69 32.11 52.07
C GLY A 8 2.96 32.41 53.56
N HIS A 9 2.34 31.67 54.48
CA HIS A 9 2.54 31.77 55.94
C HIS A 9 2.31 30.42 56.67
N THR A 10 2.89 30.27 57.86
CA THR A 10 2.83 29.11 58.81
C THR A 10 2.77 29.68 60.26
N PRO A 11 2.81 28.93 61.41
CA PRO A 11 2.93 27.47 61.66
C PRO A 11 2.09 26.90 62.88
N THR A 12 2.48 25.71 63.39
CA THR A 12 2.45 25.20 64.82
C THR A 12 1.21 24.58 65.53
N THR A 13 1.37 23.29 65.93
CA THR A 13 1.01 22.61 67.24
C THR A 13 -0.47 22.37 67.67
N SER A 14 -0.88 21.33 68.44
CA SER A 14 -0.22 20.13 69.06
C SER A 14 -1.21 19.11 69.68
N ALA A 15 -0.86 17.80 69.73
CA ALA A 15 -1.46 16.69 70.54
C ALA A 15 -2.98 16.37 70.32
N GLY A 16 -3.61 15.24 70.66
CA GLY A 16 -3.31 13.91 71.27
C GLY A 16 -4.67 13.29 71.73
N LEU A 17 -4.93 12.00 72.02
CA LEU A 17 -4.22 10.69 72.02
C LEU A 17 -5.31 9.56 72.06
N GLY A 18 -5.02 8.28 71.75
CA GLY A 18 -6.00 7.16 71.99
C GLY A 18 -5.78 5.80 71.28
N ASP A 19 -5.30 4.80 72.03
CA ASP A 19 -5.40 3.31 71.96
C ASP A 19 -5.59 2.58 70.61
N VAL A 20 -4.63 1.77 70.07
CA VAL A 20 -4.14 0.43 70.52
C VAL A 20 -5.25 -0.66 70.47
N PRO A 21 -5.08 -1.88 69.87
CA PRO A 21 -3.83 -2.66 69.68
C PRO A 21 -3.58 -3.21 68.25
N ALA A 22 -2.52 -4.03 68.08
CA ALA A 22 -2.04 -4.56 66.81
C ALA A 22 -1.92 -6.10 66.77
N ARG A 23 -2.04 -6.70 65.56
CA ARG A 23 -1.21 -7.83 65.02
C ARG A 23 -1.72 -8.31 63.66
N GLY A 24 -0.81 -8.72 62.77
CA GLY A 24 -1.13 -9.51 61.57
C GLY A 24 -0.24 -9.21 60.36
N MET A 25 0.62 -10.15 59.98
CA MET A 25 1.30 -10.11 58.68
C MET A 25 0.35 -10.60 57.60
N LEU A 26 0.13 -9.82 56.54
CA LEU A 26 -0.48 -10.30 55.29
C LEU A 26 0.39 -9.94 54.09
N ARG A 27 0.47 -10.88 53.14
CA ARG A 27 1.23 -10.74 51.90
C ARG A 27 0.53 -9.75 50.96
N PRO A 28 1.26 -9.04 50.08
CA PRO A 28 0.62 -8.29 49.01
C PRO A 28 -0.18 -9.25 48.11
N PRO A 29 -1.38 -8.87 47.66
CA PRO A 29 -2.20 -9.72 46.79
C PRO A 29 -1.54 -9.87 45.42
N SER A 30 -1.50 -11.10 44.90
CA SER A 30 -1.02 -11.42 43.54
C SER A 30 -2.03 -10.95 42.49
N GLY A 31 -2.09 -9.64 42.27
CA GLY A 31 -3.03 -8.95 41.38
C GLY A 31 -2.72 -9.14 39.90
N SER A 32 -2.77 -10.37 39.40
CA SER A 32 -2.84 -10.62 37.95
C SER A 32 -4.17 -10.09 37.41
N ARG A 33 -4.19 -8.83 36.94
CA ARG A 33 -5.28 -8.35 36.08
C ARG A 33 -5.29 -9.22 34.83
N ARG A 34 -6.25 -10.14 34.75
CA ARG A 34 -6.54 -10.91 33.53
C ARG A 34 -6.65 -9.92 32.38
N GLN A 35 -5.87 -10.13 31.32
CA GLN A 35 -6.25 -9.62 30.01
C GLN A 35 -7.60 -10.26 29.67
N MET A 36 -8.51 -9.51 29.05
CA MET A 36 -9.67 -10.11 28.36
C MET A 36 -9.21 -10.73 27.04
N SER A 37 -8.38 -11.77 27.16
CA SER A 37 -8.24 -12.76 26.10
C SER A 37 -9.56 -13.53 26.04
N VAL A 38 -10.36 -13.31 25.01
CA VAL A 38 -11.55 -14.14 24.72
C VAL A 38 -11.07 -15.48 24.16
N GLN A 39 -10.45 -16.28 25.03
CA GLN A 39 -10.21 -17.70 24.79
C GLN A 39 -11.53 -18.43 25.01
N GLY A 40 -11.95 -19.23 24.04
CA GLY A 40 -13.15 -20.05 24.16
C GLY A 40 -12.97 -21.09 25.26
N GLN A 41 -13.71 -20.93 26.36
CA GLN A 41 -14.14 -22.04 27.19
C GLN A 41 -15.65 -22.19 27.04
N GLU A 42 -16.11 -23.40 26.75
CA GLU A 42 -17.53 -23.75 26.80
C GLU A 42 -17.99 -23.60 28.27
N GLY A 43 -18.78 -22.55 28.55
CA GLY A 43 -19.15 -22.16 29.92
C GLY A 43 -18.73 -20.75 30.36
N GLY A 44 -18.32 -19.87 29.45
CA GLY A 44 -18.18 -18.42 29.75
C GLY A 44 -19.52 -17.72 30.03
N GLU A 45 -19.48 -16.53 30.64
CA GLU A 45 -20.65 -15.64 30.71
C GLU A 45 -21.06 -15.19 29.29
N PRO A 46 -22.36 -15.05 28.98
CA PRO A 46 -22.80 -14.61 27.65
C PRO A 46 -22.30 -13.20 27.33
N SER A 47 -22.06 -12.91 26.05
CA SER A 47 -21.67 -11.57 25.63
C SER A 47 -22.74 -10.53 25.96
N GLU A 48 -22.34 -9.26 26.04
CA GLU A 48 -23.25 -8.12 26.20
C GLU A 48 -24.37 -8.14 25.14
N PHE A 49 -24.01 -8.45 23.89
CA PHE A 49 -24.96 -8.59 22.79
C PHE A 49 -25.91 -9.78 22.96
N THR A 50 -25.40 -10.96 23.30
CA THR A 50 -26.24 -12.15 23.52
C THR A 50 -27.19 -11.95 24.70
N THR A 51 -26.74 -11.31 25.77
CA THR A 51 -27.57 -10.91 26.92
C THR A 51 -28.67 -9.93 26.48
N MET A 52 -28.32 -8.93 25.67
CA MET A 52 -29.25 -7.93 25.14
C MET A 52 -30.29 -8.55 24.19
N VAL A 53 -29.89 -9.48 23.31
CA VAL A 53 -30.80 -10.26 22.46
C VAL A 53 -31.77 -11.09 23.30
N GLN A 54 -31.25 -11.82 24.31
CA GLN A 54 -32.08 -12.65 25.19
C GLN A 54 -33.11 -11.80 25.98
N ALA A 55 -32.73 -10.60 26.42
CA ALA A 55 -33.64 -9.64 27.05
C ALA A 55 -34.77 -9.17 26.12
N VAL A 56 -34.48 -8.88 24.84
CA VAL A 56 -35.50 -8.49 23.84
C VAL A 56 -36.36 -9.69 23.41
N MET A 57 -35.79 -10.88 23.26
CA MET A 57 -36.53 -12.14 23.04
C MET A 57 -37.54 -12.43 24.16
N SER A 58 -37.25 -11.99 25.39
CA SER A 58 -38.09 -12.17 26.57
C SER A 58 -39.15 -11.09 26.72
N SER A 59 -38.78 -9.82 26.53
CA SER A 59 -39.65 -8.65 26.77
C SER A 59 -40.50 -8.22 25.56
N GLN A 60 -39.97 -8.36 24.34
CA GLN A 60 -40.62 -7.92 23.09
C GLN A 60 -40.69 -9.07 22.06
N ARG A 61 -41.00 -10.28 22.54
CA ARG A 61 -40.96 -11.54 21.77
C ARG A 61 -41.59 -11.45 20.38
N ASN A 62 -42.75 -10.81 20.24
CA ASN A 62 -43.47 -10.69 18.96
C ASN A 62 -42.69 -9.89 17.91
N VAL A 63 -42.03 -8.80 18.33
CA VAL A 63 -41.24 -7.93 17.45
C VAL A 63 -39.97 -8.67 17.01
N MET A 64 -39.30 -9.38 17.93
CA MET A 64 -38.16 -10.23 17.60
C MET A 64 -38.57 -11.38 16.66
N CYS A 65 -39.70 -12.06 16.88
CA CYS A 65 -40.23 -13.06 15.95
C CYS A 65 -40.41 -12.50 14.54
N ALA A 66 -40.99 -11.29 14.41
CA ALA A 66 -41.18 -10.64 13.12
C ALA A 66 -39.84 -10.31 12.43
N LEU A 67 -38.86 -9.79 13.19
CA LEU A 67 -37.51 -9.52 12.68
C LEU A 67 -36.82 -10.79 12.16
N LEU A 68 -36.77 -11.86 12.97
CA LEU A 68 -36.09 -13.10 12.59
C LEU A 68 -36.80 -13.78 11.39
N GLN A 69 -38.14 -13.76 11.35
CA GLN A 69 -38.89 -14.27 10.19
C GLN A 69 -38.63 -13.43 8.93
N ARG A 70 -38.56 -12.10 9.03
CA ARG A 70 -38.25 -11.22 7.91
C ARG A 70 -36.82 -11.48 7.38
N LEU A 71 -35.81 -11.52 8.26
CA LEU A 71 -34.43 -11.88 7.91
C LEU A 71 -34.36 -13.27 7.21
N ILE A 72 -35.09 -14.28 7.70
CA ILE A 72 -35.18 -15.59 7.06
C ILE A 72 -35.80 -15.50 5.65
N SER A 73 -36.88 -14.73 5.47
CA SER A 73 -37.51 -14.57 4.16
C SER A 73 -36.61 -13.87 3.13
N ILE A 74 -35.85 -12.84 3.55
CA ILE A 74 -34.92 -12.12 2.68
C ILE A 74 -33.69 -12.98 2.37
N GLY A 75 -33.14 -13.68 3.37
CA GLY A 75 -31.98 -14.56 3.21
C GLY A 75 -32.22 -15.68 2.20
N ARG A 76 -33.45 -16.20 2.11
CA ARG A 76 -33.85 -17.20 1.08
C ARG A 76 -33.79 -16.66 -0.35
N VAL A 77 -33.87 -15.34 -0.54
CA VAL A 77 -33.75 -14.67 -1.86
C VAL A 77 -32.29 -14.26 -2.11
N ASN A 78 -31.65 -13.64 -1.11
CA ASN A 78 -30.31 -13.06 -1.22
C ASN A 78 -29.18 -14.06 -0.91
N ARG A 79 -29.24 -15.26 -1.50
CA ARG A 79 -28.20 -16.33 -1.40
C ARG A 79 -27.75 -16.71 0.02
N GLY A 80 -28.55 -16.40 1.04
CA GLY A 80 -28.25 -16.67 2.44
C GLY A 80 -27.33 -15.65 3.14
N ILE A 81 -26.92 -14.54 2.50
CA ILE A 81 -26.05 -13.51 3.14
C ILE A 81 -26.61 -12.10 2.95
N LEU A 82 -26.69 -11.34 4.05
CA LEU A 82 -27.18 -9.97 4.11
C LEU A 82 -26.07 -9.01 4.58
N LEU A 83 -26.00 -7.84 3.96
CA LEU A 83 -25.03 -6.77 4.24
C LEU A 83 -25.65 -5.64 5.06
N PRO A 84 -24.85 -4.77 5.73
CA PRO A 84 -25.37 -3.81 6.71
C PRO A 84 -26.43 -2.84 6.17
N HIS A 85 -26.34 -2.41 4.91
CA HIS A 85 -27.37 -1.56 4.28
C HIS A 85 -28.70 -2.30 4.10
N VAL A 86 -28.68 -3.56 3.65
CA VAL A 86 -29.88 -4.41 3.54
C VAL A 86 -30.51 -4.63 4.91
N LEU A 87 -29.69 -4.77 5.96
CA LEU A 87 -30.18 -4.85 7.33
C LEU A 87 -30.83 -3.53 7.77
N GLU A 88 -30.20 -2.39 7.52
CA GLU A 88 -30.72 -1.06 7.87
C GLU A 88 -32.06 -0.75 7.17
N ASP A 89 -32.13 -0.96 5.85
CA ASP A 89 -33.35 -0.74 5.05
C ASP A 89 -34.50 -1.60 5.57
N GLU A 90 -34.28 -2.91 5.75
CA GLU A 90 -35.30 -3.86 6.17
C GLU A 90 -35.70 -3.69 7.65
N LEU A 91 -34.78 -3.25 8.51
CA LEU A 91 -35.07 -2.88 9.89
C LEU A 91 -36.01 -1.66 9.96
N HIS A 92 -35.80 -0.65 9.13
CA HIS A 92 -36.74 0.47 8.99
C HIS A 92 -38.09 0.00 8.42
N ASP A 93 -38.07 -0.89 7.43
CA ASP A 93 -39.26 -1.38 6.73
C ASP A 93 -40.12 -2.35 7.55
N ILE A 94 -39.56 -3.00 8.60
CA ILE A 94 -40.30 -3.74 9.63
C ILE A 94 -41.01 -2.77 10.58
N VAL A 95 -40.31 -1.74 11.06
CA VAL A 95 -40.84 -0.79 12.04
C VAL A 95 -42.01 0.01 11.47
N ASN A 96 -41.90 0.46 10.21
CA ASN A 96 -42.97 1.17 9.51
C ASN A 96 -44.27 0.36 9.32
N LYS A 97 -44.30 -0.92 9.75
CA LYS A 97 -45.43 -1.86 9.58
C LYS A 97 -45.97 -2.43 10.90
N GLN A 98 -45.49 -1.98 12.06
CA GLN A 98 -46.03 -2.36 13.37
C GLN A 98 -46.08 -1.15 14.31
N ASP A 99 -47.24 -0.90 14.94
CA ASP A 99 -47.44 0.25 15.84
C ASP A 99 -46.44 0.30 17.01
N SER A 100 -45.99 -0.87 17.50
CA SER A 100 -44.97 -0.98 18.56
C SER A 100 -43.52 -0.97 18.06
N GLY A 101 -43.28 -0.84 16.74
CA GLY A 101 -41.94 -0.85 16.17
C GLY A 101 -41.11 0.39 16.51
N HIS A 102 -41.74 1.54 16.76
CA HIS A 102 -41.03 2.79 17.04
C HIS A 102 -40.21 2.74 18.35
N GLU A 103 -40.67 2.04 19.38
CA GLU A 103 -39.90 1.84 20.62
C GLU A 103 -38.63 1.01 20.38
N LEU A 104 -38.66 0.08 19.41
CA LEU A 104 -37.50 -0.74 19.05
C LEU A 104 -36.40 0.12 18.42
N LEU A 105 -36.71 1.09 17.53
CA LEU A 105 -35.70 1.98 16.93
C LEU A 105 -34.88 2.75 17.98
N SER A 106 -35.52 3.11 19.09
CA SER A 106 -34.91 3.80 20.24
C SER A 106 -34.24 2.85 21.24
N SER A 107 -34.34 1.53 21.06
CA SER A 107 -33.75 0.56 21.99
C SER A 107 -32.23 0.42 21.80
N ASP A 108 -31.52 0.21 22.90
CA ASP A 108 -30.07 -0.07 22.87
C ASP A 108 -29.75 -1.27 21.99
N PHE A 109 -30.63 -2.29 21.95
CA PHE A 109 -30.51 -3.43 21.05
C PHE A 109 -30.44 -3.03 19.57
N PHE A 110 -31.37 -2.20 19.11
CA PHE A 110 -31.41 -1.77 17.71
C PHE A 110 -30.20 -0.90 17.36
N LEU A 111 -29.85 0.04 18.24
CA LEU A 111 -28.69 0.91 18.05
C LEU A 111 -27.39 0.09 18.02
N THR A 112 -27.27 -0.94 18.85
CA THR A 112 -26.12 -1.86 18.91
C THR A 112 -26.07 -2.75 17.68
N TRP A 113 -27.19 -3.37 17.27
CA TRP A 113 -27.27 -4.18 16.04
C TRP A 113 -26.86 -3.36 14.82
N LYS A 114 -27.43 -2.14 14.66
CA LYS A 114 -27.14 -1.24 13.54
C LYS A 114 -25.68 -0.80 13.47
N GLN A 115 -25.01 -0.64 14.62
CA GLN A 115 -23.60 -0.23 14.67
C GLN A 115 -22.63 -1.41 14.52
N TRP A 116 -22.97 -2.59 15.05
CA TRP A 116 -22.03 -3.71 15.17
C TRP A 116 -22.19 -4.79 14.08
N ALA A 117 -23.37 -5.03 13.54
CA ALA A 117 -23.58 -6.11 12.57
C ALA A 117 -22.91 -5.79 11.23
N GLN A 118 -21.86 -6.54 10.87
CA GLN A 118 -21.11 -6.38 9.61
C GLN A 118 -21.58 -7.35 8.52
N GLU A 119 -22.03 -8.55 8.88
CA GLU A 119 -22.72 -9.47 7.97
C GLU A 119 -23.67 -10.41 8.73
N VAL A 120 -24.74 -10.84 8.06
CA VAL A 120 -25.71 -11.82 8.59
C VAL A 120 -25.87 -12.97 7.61
N ALA A 121 -25.63 -14.19 8.09
CA ALA A 121 -25.76 -15.45 7.40
C ALA A 121 -27.07 -16.16 7.82
N VAL A 122 -27.81 -16.71 6.87
CA VAL A 122 -29.17 -17.27 7.09
C VAL A 122 -29.22 -18.73 6.63
N LEU A 123 -29.19 -19.66 7.59
CA LEU A 123 -29.18 -21.11 7.36
C LEU A 123 -30.47 -21.75 7.92
N GLY A 124 -31.51 -21.82 7.08
CA GLY A 124 -32.79 -22.44 7.43
C GLY A 124 -33.60 -21.61 8.45
N ASN A 125 -33.47 -21.97 9.74
CA ASN A 125 -34.04 -21.24 10.89
C ASN A 125 -32.97 -20.60 11.78
N SER A 126 -31.68 -20.84 11.50
CA SER A 126 -30.55 -20.20 12.18
C SER A 126 -30.15 -18.92 11.45
N ILE A 127 -29.96 -17.86 12.21
CA ILE A 127 -29.46 -16.55 11.77
C ILE A 127 -28.15 -16.33 12.50
N ILE A 128 -27.05 -16.35 11.77
CA ILE A 128 -25.69 -16.23 12.29
C ILE A 128 -25.21 -14.80 12.00
N VAL A 129 -24.72 -14.08 13.01
CA VAL A 129 -24.34 -12.66 12.89
C VAL A 129 -22.87 -12.49 13.20
N ALA A 130 -22.13 -11.81 12.32
CA ALA A 130 -20.81 -11.29 12.60
C ALA A 130 -20.93 -9.86 13.15
N LEU A 131 -20.45 -9.68 14.37
CA LEU A 131 -20.50 -8.42 15.11
C LEU A 131 -19.09 -7.84 15.24
N ARG A 132 -18.97 -6.54 15.08
CA ARG A 132 -17.73 -5.78 15.25
C ARG A 132 -17.94 -4.65 16.26
N PRO A 133 -17.92 -4.94 17.59
CA PRO A 133 -18.19 -3.94 18.62
C PRO A 133 -17.18 -2.79 18.63
N GLN A 134 -15.94 -3.08 18.25
CA GLN A 134 -14.85 -2.11 18.15
C GLN A 134 -13.94 -2.51 16.98
N VAL A 135 -13.14 -1.55 16.50
CA VAL A 135 -12.15 -1.79 15.43
C VAL A 135 -11.20 -2.93 15.81
N GLY A 136 -11.05 -3.95 14.95
CA GLY A 136 -10.24 -5.15 15.17
C GLY A 136 -10.87 -6.21 16.09
N LEU A 137 -11.93 -5.89 16.83
CA LEU A 137 -12.59 -6.79 17.77
C LEU A 137 -13.88 -7.35 17.14
N TRP A 138 -13.94 -8.68 17.06
CA TRP A 138 -15.06 -9.40 16.47
C TRP A 138 -15.72 -10.33 17.49
N SER A 139 -17.03 -10.45 17.40
CA SER A 139 -17.86 -11.44 18.11
C SER A 139 -18.82 -12.09 17.11
N TYR A 140 -19.25 -13.31 17.39
CA TYR A 140 -20.12 -14.07 16.51
C TYR A 140 -21.23 -14.72 17.33
N VAL A 141 -22.46 -14.62 16.86
CA VAL A 141 -23.64 -15.17 17.56
C VAL A 141 -24.52 -15.96 16.61
N CYS A 142 -25.18 -16.99 17.15
CA CYS A 142 -26.18 -17.79 16.45
C CYS A 142 -27.54 -17.57 17.12
N LEU A 143 -28.52 -17.07 16.38
CA LEU A 143 -29.90 -16.93 16.79
C LEU A 143 -30.74 -18.03 16.12
N ASN A 144 -31.60 -18.71 16.87
CA ASN A 144 -32.54 -19.69 16.33
C ASN A 144 -33.97 -19.17 16.43
N ALA A 145 -34.59 -18.93 15.26
CA ALA A 145 -35.92 -18.32 15.15
C ALA A 145 -37.08 -19.26 15.57
N HIS A 146 -36.82 -20.54 15.81
CA HIS A 146 -37.83 -21.50 16.28
C HIS A 146 -37.81 -21.68 17.79
N SER A 147 -36.63 -21.90 18.39
CA SER A 147 -36.48 -21.98 19.85
C SER A 147 -36.51 -20.61 20.54
N MET A 148 -36.28 -19.52 19.80
CA MET A 148 -36.06 -18.17 20.33
C MET A 148 -34.90 -18.14 21.33
N SER A 149 -33.76 -18.68 20.91
CA SER A 149 -32.50 -18.70 21.65
C SER A 149 -31.40 -17.95 20.89
N CYS A 150 -30.44 -17.42 21.64
CA CYS A 150 -29.22 -16.78 21.13
C CYS A 150 -28.02 -17.30 21.92
N GLU A 151 -26.96 -17.70 21.22
CA GLU A 151 -25.72 -18.25 21.77
C GLU A 151 -24.51 -17.57 21.10
N ASP A 152 -23.44 -17.34 21.87
CA ASP A 152 -22.14 -16.90 21.33
C ASP A 152 -21.41 -18.10 20.70
N ILE A 153 -20.79 -17.90 19.54
CA ILE A 153 -20.09 -18.96 18.80
C ILE A 153 -18.64 -18.57 18.48
N THR A 154 -17.78 -19.57 18.29
CA THR A 154 -16.38 -19.38 17.88
C THR A 154 -16.26 -19.00 16.39
N VAL A 155 -15.11 -18.43 16.02
CA VAL A 155 -14.77 -18.13 14.61
C VAL A 155 -14.88 -19.39 13.72
N SER A 156 -14.35 -20.53 14.17
CA SER A 156 -14.41 -21.79 13.40
C SER A 156 -15.85 -22.29 13.22
N GLN A 157 -16.72 -22.15 14.24
CA GLN A 157 -18.15 -22.45 14.11
C GLN A 157 -18.85 -21.48 13.15
N PHE A 158 -18.54 -20.18 13.24
CA PHE A 158 -19.07 -19.16 12.33
C PHE A 158 -18.74 -19.47 10.87
N LEU A 159 -17.45 -19.70 10.57
CA LEU A 159 -16.98 -20.00 9.22
C LEU A 159 -17.57 -21.32 8.67
N ARG A 160 -17.70 -22.34 9.52
CA ARG A 160 -18.35 -23.61 9.17
C ARG A 160 -19.85 -23.46 8.87
N LEU A 161 -20.57 -22.64 9.62
CA LEU A 161 -21.97 -22.32 9.34
C LEU A 161 -22.11 -21.48 8.05
N LYS A 162 -21.15 -20.60 7.77
CA LYS A 162 -21.06 -19.81 6.53
C LYS A 162 -20.79 -20.67 5.29
N GLU A 163 -19.92 -21.69 5.41
CA GLU A 163 -19.66 -22.69 4.35
C GLU A 163 -20.92 -23.42 3.89
N ARG A 164 -21.79 -23.80 4.83
CA ARG A 164 -23.06 -24.51 4.56
C ARG A 164 -24.09 -23.69 3.77
N LEU A 165 -23.84 -22.41 3.52
CA LEU A 165 -24.69 -21.56 2.65
C LEU A 165 -24.44 -21.81 1.15
N ILE A 166 -23.29 -22.37 0.77
CA ILE A 166 -22.98 -22.56 -0.65
C ILE A 166 -23.79 -23.72 -1.24
N LYS A 167 -24.53 -23.40 -2.29
CA LYS A 167 -24.95 -24.35 -3.32
C LYS A 167 -24.11 -24.11 -4.57
N LEU A 168 -23.48 -25.15 -5.10
CA LEU A 168 -22.85 -25.11 -6.41
C LEU A 168 -23.92 -25.37 -7.48
N GLU A 169 -24.14 -24.38 -8.34
CA GLU A 169 -24.81 -24.57 -9.62
C GLU A 169 -23.77 -25.06 -10.65
N THR A 170 -24.19 -25.91 -11.60
CA THR A 170 -23.34 -26.42 -12.68
C THR A 170 -24.12 -26.39 -13.99
N GLU A 171 -23.42 -26.22 -15.13
CA GLU A 171 -24.01 -25.72 -16.38
C GLU A 171 -25.09 -26.60 -17.04
N GLU A 172 -25.26 -27.86 -16.64
CA GLU A 172 -26.29 -28.77 -17.19
C GLU A 172 -27.51 -29.01 -16.29
N GLY A 173 -27.76 -28.14 -15.30
CA GLY A 173 -29.04 -28.13 -14.55
C GLY A 173 -29.34 -29.39 -13.73
N LYS A 174 -28.35 -30.25 -13.49
CA LYS A 174 -28.45 -31.48 -12.68
C LYS A 174 -27.65 -31.32 -11.39
N PRO A 175 -28.24 -31.52 -10.20
CA PRO A 175 -27.52 -31.36 -8.94
C PRO A 175 -26.53 -32.51 -8.71
N VAL A 176 -25.25 -32.27 -8.99
CA VAL A 176 -24.17 -33.20 -8.62
C VAL A 176 -23.89 -33.08 -7.12
N VAL A 177 -24.69 -33.81 -6.34
CA VAL A 177 -24.47 -34.11 -4.91
C VAL A 177 -24.52 -32.89 -3.97
N GLU A 178 -25.73 -32.49 -3.56
CA GLU A 178 -25.95 -31.50 -2.47
C GLU A 178 -25.15 -31.81 -1.20
N ASN A 179 -24.79 -33.08 -0.96
CA ASN A 179 -24.05 -33.50 0.22
C ASN A 179 -22.54 -33.14 0.21
N LYS A 180 -21.88 -32.93 -0.94
CA LYS A 180 -20.40 -32.97 -0.99
C LYS A 180 -19.74 -31.74 -0.34
N LEU A 181 -20.27 -30.54 -0.56
CA LEU A 181 -19.77 -29.35 0.14
C LEU A 181 -20.23 -29.31 1.61
N VAL A 182 -21.43 -29.81 1.92
CA VAL A 182 -21.90 -29.91 3.31
C VAL A 182 -21.03 -30.88 4.12
N SER A 183 -20.63 -32.02 3.54
CA SER A 183 -19.69 -32.94 4.19
C SER A 183 -18.25 -32.42 4.27
N LEU A 184 -17.86 -31.45 3.43
CA LEU A 184 -16.57 -30.77 3.52
C LEU A 184 -16.59 -29.66 4.58
N ALA A 185 -17.69 -28.91 4.71
CA ALA A 185 -17.89 -27.99 5.83
C ALA A 185 -17.84 -28.76 7.16
N ASP A 186 -18.51 -29.90 7.23
CA ASP A 186 -18.53 -30.74 8.43
C ASP A 186 -17.32 -31.69 8.56
N ASP A 187 -16.32 -31.60 7.68
CA ASP A 187 -15.05 -32.34 7.81
C ASP A 187 -14.21 -31.75 8.97
N PRO A 188 -13.97 -32.52 10.05
CA PRO A 188 -13.20 -32.06 11.21
C PRO A 188 -11.69 -31.90 10.90
N PHE A 189 -11.21 -32.35 9.74
CA PHE A 189 -9.83 -32.23 9.29
C PHE A 189 -9.62 -31.15 8.21
N THR A 190 -10.65 -30.34 7.91
CA THR A 190 -10.47 -29.12 7.09
C THR A 190 -9.38 -28.24 7.70
N LEU A 191 -8.39 -27.86 6.88
CA LEU A 191 -7.27 -27.03 7.32
C LEU A 191 -7.78 -25.66 7.83
N GLU A 192 -7.54 -25.38 9.10
CA GLU A 192 -7.78 -24.07 9.71
C GLU A 192 -6.44 -23.33 9.89
N ILE A 193 -6.35 -22.11 9.36
CA ILE A 193 -5.16 -21.24 9.46
C ILE A 193 -5.30 -20.33 10.67
N ASP A 194 -4.37 -20.47 11.61
CA ASP A 194 -4.31 -19.69 12.85
C ASP A 194 -2.88 -19.18 13.09
N MET A 195 -2.70 -17.88 12.91
CA MET A 195 -1.44 -17.17 13.15
C MET A 195 -1.30 -16.66 14.59
N GLU A 196 -2.33 -16.73 15.44
CA GLU A 196 -2.28 -16.15 16.78
C GLU A 196 -1.27 -16.85 17.73
N PRO A 197 -1.20 -18.20 17.80
CA PRO A 197 -0.19 -18.89 18.61
C PRO A 197 1.25 -18.44 18.33
N PHE A 198 1.57 -18.23 17.05
CA PHE A 198 2.90 -17.82 16.59
C PHE A 198 3.25 -16.35 16.91
N ASN A 199 2.27 -15.55 17.34
CA ASN A 199 2.43 -14.14 17.67
C ASN A 199 2.28 -13.84 19.18
N ASN A 200 2.10 -14.85 20.03
CA ASN A 200 1.88 -14.67 21.48
C ASN A 200 3.07 -14.05 22.24
N ASP A 201 4.31 -14.36 21.83
CA ASP A 201 5.52 -13.80 22.44
C ASP A 201 5.82 -12.35 21.99
N PHE A 202 5.05 -11.82 21.04
CA PHE A 202 5.23 -10.50 20.47
C PHE A 202 4.31 -9.47 21.14
N PRO A 203 4.80 -8.25 21.42
CA PRO A 203 3.98 -7.25 22.10
C PRO A 203 2.90 -6.71 21.15
N LYS A 204 1.63 -6.98 21.47
CA LYS A 204 0.47 -6.47 20.72
C LYS A 204 0.02 -5.11 21.24
N MET A 205 -0.51 -4.28 20.34
CA MET A 205 -1.24 -3.07 20.72
C MET A 205 -2.66 -3.45 21.21
N THR A 206 -3.34 -2.57 21.95
CA THR A 206 -4.67 -2.85 22.53
C THR A 206 -5.66 -1.69 22.41
N ARG A 207 -5.28 -0.64 21.69
CA ARG A 207 -6.07 0.58 21.48
C ARG A 207 -6.12 0.87 20.00
N SER A 208 -7.32 1.00 19.44
CA SER A 208 -7.53 1.29 18.01
C SER A 208 -6.76 2.53 17.54
N SER A 209 -6.62 3.55 18.39
CA SER A 209 -5.82 4.76 18.10
C SER A 209 -4.31 4.52 17.85
N TRP A 210 -3.80 3.32 18.10
CA TRP A 210 -2.40 2.93 17.87
C TRP A 210 -2.20 2.07 16.61
N ILE A 211 -3.27 1.58 15.98
CA ILE A 211 -3.20 0.84 14.72
C ILE A 211 -2.52 1.73 13.66
N GLY A 212 -1.56 1.18 12.92
CA GLY A 212 -0.75 1.92 11.96
C GLY A 212 0.33 2.83 12.57
N GLN A 213 0.54 2.78 13.89
CA GLN A 213 1.63 3.49 14.59
C GLN A 213 2.65 2.51 15.22
N GLY A 214 2.81 1.33 14.62
CA GLY A 214 3.57 0.21 15.17
C GLY A 214 4.99 0.56 15.61
N VAL A 215 5.71 1.38 14.84
CA VAL A 215 7.08 1.80 15.18
C VAL A 215 7.18 2.61 16.49
N GLN A 216 6.18 3.45 16.82
CA GLN A 216 6.20 4.23 18.06
C GLN A 216 6.02 3.31 19.28
N PHE A 217 5.07 2.38 19.17
CA PHE A 217 4.85 1.35 20.19
C PHE A 217 6.07 0.44 20.35
N LEU A 218 6.69 0.03 19.24
CA LEU A 218 7.90 -0.78 19.23
C LEU A 218 9.10 -0.05 19.84
N ASN A 219 9.31 1.23 19.56
CA ASN A 219 10.35 2.03 20.21
C ASN A 219 10.16 2.09 21.73
N ARG A 220 8.92 2.27 22.23
CA ARG A 220 8.61 2.24 23.67
C ARG A 220 8.92 0.89 24.29
N TYR A 221 8.53 -0.20 23.62
CA TYR A 221 8.82 -1.57 24.06
C TYR A 221 10.33 -1.83 24.12
N LEU A 222 11.06 -1.48 23.06
CA LEU A 222 12.52 -1.61 23.00
C LEU A 222 13.21 -0.78 24.10
N CYS A 223 12.79 0.46 24.35
CA CYS A 223 13.35 1.28 25.44
C CYS A 223 13.08 0.65 26.82
N ALA A 224 11.89 0.10 27.05
CA ALA A 224 11.57 -0.59 28.29
C ALA A 224 12.45 -1.85 28.50
N GLN A 225 12.72 -2.61 27.42
CA GLN A 225 13.64 -3.74 27.46
C GLN A 225 15.08 -3.28 27.72
N LEU A 226 15.58 -2.26 27.00
CA LEU A 226 16.91 -1.66 27.20
C LEU A 226 17.13 -1.16 28.65
N PHE A 227 16.10 -0.58 29.26
CA PHE A 227 16.15 -0.11 30.66
C PHE A 227 16.12 -1.27 31.68
N GLY A 228 15.29 -2.30 31.43
CA GLY A 228 15.02 -3.38 32.39
C GLY A 228 16.27 -4.11 32.90
N ALA A 229 17.26 -4.33 32.03
CA ALA A 229 18.48 -5.06 32.37
C ALA A 229 19.39 -4.35 33.41
N GLN A 230 19.25 -3.03 33.62
CA GLN A 230 20.01 -2.35 34.68
C GLN A 230 19.61 -2.85 36.09
N ARG A 231 18.35 -3.25 36.30
CA ARG A 231 17.84 -3.72 37.61
C ARG A 231 18.02 -5.20 37.88
N ALA A 232 18.17 -6.04 36.86
CA ALA A 232 18.23 -7.51 36.99
C ALA A 232 19.54 -8.06 37.63
N ARG A 233 20.44 -7.19 38.10
CA ARG A 233 21.77 -7.57 38.63
C ARG A 233 21.79 -8.08 40.08
N SER A 234 20.64 -8.29 40.72
CA SER A 234 20.56 -8.57 42.17
C SER A 234 19.96 -9.93 42.58
N THR A 235 19.45 -10.75 41.65
CA THR A 235 18.86 -12.07 41.97
C THR A 235 19.24 -13.14 40.96
N SER A 236 19.36 -14.39 41.43
CA SER A 236 19.96 -15.51 40.70
C SER A 236 18.95 -16.32 39.87
N ALA A 237 19.33 -16.64 38.61
CA ALA A 237 18.82 -17.72 37.74
C ALA A 237 17.27 -17.85 37.60
N SER A 238 16.69 -17.75 36.40
CA SER A 238 17.10 -18.47 35.18
C SER A 238 16.24 -18.01 33.98
N SER A 239 16.61 -18.46 32.76
CA SER A 239 15.93 -18.23 31.47
C SER A 239 15.79 -16.78 30.95
N VAL A 240 16.39 -16.54 29.77
CA VAL A 240 16.12 -15.45 28.81
C VAL A 240 16.04 -14.01 29.37
N ALA A 241 17.00 -13.63 30.22
CA ALA A 241 17.34 -12.23 30.46
C ALA A 241 18.71 -11.92 29.83
N VAL A 242 18.75 -11.74 28.51
CA VAL A 242 19.93 -11.18 27.82
C VAL A 242 20.14 -9.75 28.35
N GLN A 243 21.38 -9.36 28.63
CA GLN A 243 21.70 -7.98 28.98
C GLN A 243 21.31 -7.08 27.81
N SER A 244 20.20 -6.36 27.92
CA SER A 244 19.47 -5.88 26.75
C SER A 244 20.24 -4.85 25.91
N PHE A 245 21.12 -4.05 26.51
CA PHE A 245 22.02 -3.19 25.76
C PHE A 245 23.08 -3.97 24.95
N ASP A 246 23.52 -5.14 25.42
CA ASP A 246 24.43 -5.99 24.64
C ASP A 246 23.76 -6.48 23.32
N MET A 247 22.43 -6.50 23.21
CA MET A 247 21.74 -6.75 21.92
C MET A 247 21.93 -5.60 20.91
N LEU A 248 21.90 -4.35 21.37
CA LEU A 248 22.16 -3.19 20.50
C LEU A 248 23.64 -3.13 20.10
N LEU A 249 24.54 -3.44 21.04
CA LEU A 249 25.97 -3.60 20.74
C LEU A 249 26.22 -4.73 19.72
N GLU A 250 25.64 -5.91 19.91
CA GLU A 250 25.86 -7.04 18.99
C GLU A 250 25.32 -6.72 17.60
N PHE A 251 24.14 -6.12 17.52
CA PHE A 251 23.57 -5.61 16.27
C PHE A 251 24.54 -4.64 15.58
N MET A 252 25.06 -3.62 16.29
CA MET A 252 26.03 -2.68 15.74
C MET A 252 27.35 -3.33 15.31
N ARG A 253 27.80 -4.40 16.00
CA ARG A 253 28.99 -5.19 15.62
C ARG A 253 28.76 -6.05 14.36
N THR A 254 27.52 -6.27 13.93
CA THR A 254 27.18 -6.96 12.67
C THR A 254 27.06 -6.04 11.45
N LEU A 255 27.24 -4.72 11.61
CA LEU A 255 27.11 -3.77 10.50
C LEU A 255 28.42 -3.68 9.70
N GLU A 256 28.31 -3.93 8.40
CA GLU A 256 29.41 -3.87 7.42
C GLU A 256 28.93 -3.25 6.10
N HIS A 257 29.88 -2.73 5.31
CA HIS A 257 29.65 -2.34 3.92
C HIS A 257 30.77 -2.92 3.05
N LYS A 258 30.42 -3.71 2.03
CA LYS A 258 31.38 -4.39 1.12
C LYS A 258 32.45 -5.24 1.85
N GLY A 259 32.13 -5.76 3.04
CA GLY A 259 33.05 -6.54 3.87
C GLY A 259 33.98 -5.73 4.79
N GLU A 260 33.84 -4.40 4.84
CA GLU A 260 34.47 -3.56 5.87
C GLU A 260 33.47 -3.27 7.00
N SER A 261 33.85 -3.52 8.26
CA SER A 261 33.01 -3.19 9.42
C SER A 261 32.83 -1.67 9.56
N ILE A 262 31.59 -1.25 9.76
CA ILE A 262 31.20 0.16 9.96
C ILE A 262 30.76 0.38 11.42
N LEU A 263 30.85 1.62 11.89
CA LEU A 263 30.62 2.06 13.27
C LEU A 263 31.58 1.46 14.32
N LEU A 264 31.62 0.14 14.49
CA LEU A 264 32.41 -0.54 15.52
C LEU A 264 33.41 -1.53 14.91
N ASP A 265 34.60 -1.60 15.51
CA ASP A 265 35.54 -2.71 15.37
C ASP A 265 35.07 -3.88 16.26
N PRO A 266 34.58 -5.00 15.68
CA PRO A 266 34.02 -6.11 16.45
C PRO A 266 35.08 -6.85 17.29
N GLU A 267 36.37 -6.68 16.99
CA GLU A 267 37.45 -7.30 17.76
C GLU A 267 37.94 -6.42 18.92
N ARG A 268 37.84 -5.09 18.81
CA ARG A 268 38.18 -4.16 19.92
C ARG A 268 37.06 -3.98 20.93
N ILE A 269 35.80 -3.88 20.47
CA ILE A 269 34.65 -3.59 21.34
C ILE A 269 33.72 -4.82 21.37
N LYS A 270 33.79 -5.60 22.45
CA LYS A 270 33.03 -6.86 22.63
C LYS A 270 32.00 -6.84 23.77
N THR A 271 31.92 -5.75 24.54
CA THR A 271 31.03 -5.62 25.70
C THR A 271 30.58 -4.17 25.90
N ALA A 272 29.39 -3.93 26.46
CA ALA A 272 28.93 -2.57 26.77
C ALA A 272 29.91 -1.79 27.66
N ARG A 273 30.65 -2.47 28.56
CA ARG A 273 31.68 -1.82 29.40
C ARG A 273 32.86 -1.30 28.59
N GLN A 274 33.31 -2.03 27.56
CA GLN A 274 34.35 -1.56 26.65
C GLN A 274 33.86 -0.36 25.83
N LEU A 275 32.63 -0.42 25.29
CA LEU A 275 32.02 0.69 24.54
C LEU A 275 31.94 1.97 25.38
N SER A 276 31.41 1.90 26.60
CA SER A 276 31.35 3.04 27.53
C SER A 276 32.75 3.62 27.83
N THR A 277 33.75 2.75 27.99
CA THR A 277 35.15 3.16 28.22
C THR A 277 35.78 3.80 26.97
N ALA A 278 35.38 3.37 25.78
CA ALA A 278 35.83 3.93 24.50
C ALA A 278 35.18 5.31 24.24
N LEU A 279 33.88 5.45 24.49
CA LEU A 279 33.14 6.72 24.37
C LEU A 279 33.76 7.80 25.29
N ALA A 280 33.94 7.50 26.58
CA ALA A 280 34.58 8.41 27.54
C ALA A 280 36.07 8.75 27.26
N ARG A 281 36.68 8.11 26.25
CA ARG A 281 37.98 8.48 25.67
C ARG A 281 37.81 9.26 24.36
N ALA A 282 36.81 8.93 23.54
CA ALA A 282 36.45 9.65 22.34
C ALA A 282 36.06 11.10 22.64
N ASP A 283 35.34 11.36 23.74
CA ASP A 283 35.00 12.72 24.18
C ASP A 283 36.26 13.59 24.37
N ARG A 284 37.38 12.99 24.84
CA ARG A 284 38.68 13.69 24.99
C ARG A 284 39.37 13.92 23.66
N VAL A 285 39.16 13.06 22.66
CA VAL A 285 39.64 13.26 21.28
C VAL A 285 38.87 14.41 20.63
N LEU A 286 37.55 14.43 20.83
CA LEU A 286 36.62 15.43 20.28
C LEU A 286 36.78 16.81 20.94
N ASN A 287 36.95 16.89 22.26
CA ASN A 287 37.09 18.20 22.92
C ASN A 287 38.45 18.84 22.64
N ALA A 288 39.53 18.04 22.61
CA ALA A 288 40.86 18.52 22.22
C ALA A 288 40.95 18.97 20.75
N HIS A 289 40.02 18.54 19.88
CA HIS A 289 39.90 19.07 18.53
C HIS A 289 39.28 20.49 18.54
N ASP A 290 38.18 20.69 19.26
CA ASP A 290 37.49 21.98 19.33
C ASP A 290 38.39 23.07 19.96
N GLU A 291 39.15 22.71 21.00
CA GLU A 291 40.20 23.57 21.59
C GLU A 291 41.28 24.00 20.58
N GLN A 292 41.55 23.19 19.56
CA GLN A 292 42.57 23.45 18.53
C GLN A 292 42.03 24.18 17.30
N HIS A 293 40.71 24.13 17.06
CA HIS A 293 40.08 24.59 15.81
C HIS A 293 38.94 25.60 16.00
N ALA A 294 38.81 26.23 17.17
CA ALA A 294 37.73 27.14 17.56
C ALA A 294 37.42 28.33 16.62
N HIS A 295 38.26 28.63 15.61
CA HIS A 295 38.12 29.75 14.66
C HIS A 295 38.32 29.30 13.18
N GLY A 296 37.94 28.06 12.82
CA GLY A 296 38.19 27.47 11.49
C GLY A 296 37.14 27.76 10.39
N ASP A 297 37.60 27.90 9.14
CA ASP A 297 36.78 28.04 7.91
C ASP A 297 36.32 26.68 7.34
N GLU A 298 35.11 26.60 6.77
CA GLU A 298 34.38 25.37 6.39
C GLU A 298 35.19 24.37 5.54
N ARG A 299 36.14 24.89 4.75
CA ARG A 299 37.00 24.10 3.85
C ARG A 299 37.86 23.05 4.57
N HIS A 300 37.96 23.10 5.91
CA HIS A 300 38.75 22.19 6.73
C HIS A 300 37.99 20.93 7.20
N GLU A 301 36.67 20.87 7.13
CA GLU A 301 35.89 19.87 7.88
C GLU A 301 36.20 18.41 7.46
N LYS A 302 36.42 18.14 6.17
CA LYS A 302 36.85 16.80 5.70
C LYS A 302 38.25 16.40 6.17
N HIS A 303 39.11 17.38 6.52
CA HIS A 303 40.41 17.11 7.12
C HIS A 303 40.29 16.89 8.64
N ALA A 304 39.50 17.72 9.32
CA ALA A 304 39.15 17.59 10.73
C ALA A 304 38.60 16.19 11.05
N VAL A 305 37.55 15.77 10.33
CA VAL A 305 36.96 14.43 10.49
C VAL A 305 37.97 13.31 10.22
N ARG A 306 38.85 13.45 9.21
CA ARG A 306 39.89 12.44 8.95
C ARG A 306 40.90 12.33 10.10
N ALA A 307 41.33 13.46 10.66
CA ALA A 307 42.27 13.50 11.78
C ALA A 307 41.65 12.97 13.09
N VAL A 308 40.38 13.31 13.35
CA VAL A 308 39.60 12.78 14.48
C VAL A 308 39.38 11.27 14.32
N MET A 309 38.87 10.81 13.18
CA MET A 309 38.59 9.39 12.94
C MET A 309 39.83 8.51 13.00
N ALA A 310 41.01 9.00 12.59
CA ALA A 310 42.27 8.27 12.77
C ALA A 310 42.52 7.92 14.25
N ARG A 311 42.27 8.86 15.17
CA ARG A 311 42.41 8.65 16.63
C ARG A 311 41.25 7.83 17.23
N LEU A 312 40.05 7.90 16.65
CA LEU A 312 38.89 7.13 17.10
C LEU A 312 38.96 5.65 16.67
N LYS A 313 39.61 5.32 15.55
CA LYS A 313 39.86 3.93 15.12
C LYS A 313 40.71 3.14 16.12
N ASP A 314 41.69 3.78 16.76
CA ASP A 314 42.46 3.15 17.84
C ASP A 314 41.59 2.75 19.05
N LEU A 315 40.52 3.50 19.31
CA LEU A 315 39.54 3.21 20.36
C LEU A 315 38.50 2.15 19.94
N GLY A 316 38.45 1.77 18.66
CA GLY A 316 37.51 0.80 18.11
C GLY A 316 36.31 1.39 17.37
N PHE A 317 36.31 2.67 17.03
CA PHE A 317 35.25 3.29 16.21
C PHE A 317 35.65 3.36 14.74
N GLN A 318 34.91 2.67 13.88
CA GLN A 318 35.06 2.72 12.42
C GLN A 318 34.23 3.87 11.82
N ASN A 319 34.27 4.05 10.49
CA ASN A 319 33.53 5.11 9.80
C ASN A 319 32.00 4.88 9.93
N GLY A 320 31.20 5.94 9.79
CA GLY A 320 29.72 5.87 9.81
C GLY A 320 29.02 6.72 10.87
N TRP A 321 29.76 7.39 11.76
CA TRP A 321 29.20 8.17 12.88
C TRP A 321 28.76 9.60 12.52
N GLY A 322 29.29 10.15 11.43
CA GLY A 322 29.10 11.54 11.06
C GLY A 322 30.09 12.05 10.02
N ASN A 323 29.63 12.98 9.17
CA ASN A 323 30.43 13.70 8.18
C ASN A 323 31.08 14.99 8.69
N THR A 324 30.75 15.40 9.91
CA THR A 324 31.36 16.49 10.65
C THR A 324 31.73 16.03 12.07
N VAL A 325 32.69 16.68 12.70
CA VAL A 325 33.10 16.39 14.10
C VAL A 325 31.92 16.61 15.06
N ALA A 326 31.09 17.62 14.79
CA ALA A 326 29.84 17.85 15.50
C ALA A 326 28.85 16.69 15.34
N ARG A 327 28.66 16.15 14.12
CA ARG A 327 27.74 15.03 13.84
C ARG A 327 28.20 13.75 14.53
N ILE A 328 29.50 13.47 14.55
CA ILE A 328 30.09 12.35 15.31
C ILE A 328 29.78 12.49 16.80
N ARG A 329 30.01 13.68 17.37
CA ARG A 329 29.73 14.00 18.78
C ARG A 329 28.25 13.81 19.14
N GLU A 330 27.33 14.34 18.33
CA GLU A 330 25.89 14.12 18.53
C GLU A 330 25.52 12.62 18.56
N THR A 331 26.06 11.83 17.63
CA THR A 331 25.72 10.41 17.52
C THR A 331 26.34 9.58 18.67
N PHE A 332 27.50 10.00 19.19
CA PHE A 332 28.05 9.45 20.44
C PHE A 332 27.23 9.86 21.67
N HIS A 333 26.77 11.11 21.78
CA HIS A 333 25.90 11.56 22.88
C HIS A 333 24.59 10.75 22.91
N LEU A 334 23.91 10.59 21.76
CA LEU A 334 22.71 9.75 21.66
C LEU A 334 22.96 8.31 22.12
N LEU A 335 24.15 7.76 21.85
CA LEU A 335 24.53 6.42 22.30
C LEU A 335 24.84 6.38 23.81
N GLN A 336 25.49 7.40 24.36
CA GLN A 336 25.73 7.54 25.80
C GLN A 336 24.40 7.69 26.57
N ASP A 337 23.48 8.50 26.06
CA ASP A 337 22.12 8.65 26.60
C ASP A 337 21.38 7.31 26.59
N LEU A 338 21.43 6.54 25.50
CA LEU A 338 20.86 5.19 25.45
C LEU A 338 21.54 4.19 26.40
N MET A 339 22.82 4.35 26.73
CA MET A 339 23.48 3.52 27.74
C MET A 339 23.05 3.88 29.17
N GLN A 340 22.70 5.14 29.42
CA GLN A 340 22.36 5.68 30.73
C GLN A 340 20.85 5.58 31.03
N ALA A 341 20.01 6.11 30.14
CA ALA A 341 18.55 6.18 30.26
C ALA A 341 17.85 6.14 28.88
N PRO A 342 17.52 4.93 28.36
CA PRO A 342 16.78 4.78 27.10
C PRO A 342 15.43 5.52 27.04
N GLU A 343 15.29 6.43 26.07
CA GLU A 343 14.02 7.11 25.73
C GLU A 343 13.60 6.85 24.27
N GLU A 344 12.29 6.88 24.00
CA GLU A 344 11.69 6.60 22.68
C GLU A 344 12.28 7.49 21.57
N SER A 345 12.40 8.78 21.86
CA SER A 345 13.01 9.82 21.02
C SER A 345 14.47 9.51 20.72
N THR A 346 15.28 9.24 21.75
CA THR A 346 16.71 8.96 21.64
C THR A 346 16.96 7.66 20.85
N LEU A 347 16.18 6.60 21.09
CA LEU A 347 16.30 5.34 20.36
C LEU A 347 15.94 5.52 18.88
N LYS A 348 14.82 6.18 18.58
CA LYS A 348 14.43 6.51 17.20
C LYS A 348 15.52 7.32 16.50
N ASN A 349 16.01 8.39 17.15
CA ASN A 349 16.98 9.31 16.57
C ASN A 349 18.36 8.66 16.39
N PHE A 350 18.76 7.75 17.26
CA PHE A 350 19.98 6.96 17.11
C PHE A 350 19.85 5.95 15.96
N LEU A 351 18.81 5.10 15.99
CA LEU A 351 18.60 4.08 14.95
C LEU A 351 18.42 4.71 13.57
N ALA A 352 17.73 5.85 13.44
CA ALA A 352 17.57 6.57 12.17
C ALA A 352 18.90 7.07 11.55
N ARG A 353 19.93 7.33 12.37
CA ARG A 353 21.26 7.77 11.92
C ARG A 353 22.16 6.64 11.44
N LEU A 354 21.84 5.38 11.74
CA LEU A 354 22.72 4.27 11.38
C LEU A 354 22.78 4.07 9.86
N PRO A 355 23.97 4.08 9.23
CA PRO A 355 24.12 3.86 7.80
C PRO A 355 23.95 2.38 7.46
N MET A 356 22.70 1.96 7.29
CA MET A 356 22.33 0.55 7.10
C MET A 356 21.79 0.23 5.71
N VAL A 357 21.34 1.24 4.95
CA VAL A 357 20.68 1.03 3.65
C VAL A 357 21.49 1.71 2.55
N PHE A 358 22.25 0.90 1.80
CA PHE A 358 23.00 1.31 0.63
C PHE A 358 22.35 0.78 -0.67
N SER A 359 21.60 -0.31 -0.55
CA SER A 359 21.03 -1.04 -1.67
C SER A 359 19.60 -1.52 -1.37
N VAL A 360 18.67 -1.16 -2.26
CA VAL A 360 17.22 -1.49 -2.14
C VAL A 360 16.76 -2.24 -3.38
N VAL A 361 15.97 -3.30 -3.17
CA VAL A 361 15.27 -4.03 -4.25
C VAL A 361 13.77 -3.84 -4.08
N ILE A 362 13.10 -3.37 -5.12
CA ILE A 362 11.65 -3.10 -5.13
C ILE A 362 10.99 -4.03 -6.13
N MET A 363 10.16 -4.96 -5.66
CA MET A 363 9.49 -5.95 -6.49
C MET A 363 8.16 -5.43 -7.04
N SER A 364 7.99 -5.46 -8.37
CA SER A 364 6.71 -5.21 -9.05
C SER A 364 6.62 -6.05 -10.34
N PRO A 365 6.32 -7.37 -10.25
CA PRO A 365 6.45 -8.29 -11.39
C PRO A 365 5.41 -8.08 -12.50
N HIS A 366 4.13 -7.88 -12.18
CA HIS A 366 3.05 -7.74 -13.16
C HIS A 366 3.02 -6.38 -13.90
N GLY A 367 2.20 -6.31 -14.95
CA GLY A 367 1.93 -5.11 -15.73
C GLY A 367 3.05 -4.72 -16.70
N PHE A 368 2.83 -3.64 -17.45
CA PHE A 368 3.84 -3.00 -18.30
C PHE A 368 4.56 -1.93 -17.48
N PHE A 369 5.43 -2.33 -16.54
CA PHE A 369 6.18 -1.35 -15.76
C PHE A 369 7.13 -0.54 -16.68
N GLY A 370 7.10 0.78 -16.67
CA GLY A 370 7.91 1.62 -17.56
C GLY A 370 7.68 3.12 -17.34
N GLN A 371 8.45 3.96 -18.03
CA GLN A 371 8.48 5.41 -17.77
C GLN A 371 7.73 6.27 -18.80
N SER A 372 7.52 5.76 -20.02
CA SER A 372 6.68 6.38 -21.06
C SER A 372 5.71 5.34 -21.64
N ASP A 373 4.60 5.81 -22.22
CA ASP A 373 3.69 5.04 -23.09
C ASP A 373 3.03 3.78 -22.49
N VAL A 374 3.23 3.52 -21.19
CA VAL A 374 2.68 2.36 -20.48
C VAL A 374 1.39 2.64 -19.69
N LEU A 375 1.14 3.90 -19.28
CA LEU A 375 0.04 4.22 -18.36
C LEU A 375 -1.33 4.03 -19.03
N GLY A 376 -2.15 3.14 -18.46
CA GLY A 376 -3.44 2.75 -19.03
C GLY A 376 -3.39 1.48 -19.89
N LEU A 377 -2.22 0.83 -20.04
CA LEU A 377 -2.15 -0.56 -20.49
C LEU A 377 -2.71 -1.52 -19.41
N PRO A 378 -3.06 -2.77 -19.77
CA PRO A 378 -3.51 -3.78 -18.81
C PRO A 378 -2.59 -3.90 -17.58
N ASP A 379 -3.20 -3.98 -16.41
CA ASP A 379 -2.55 -4.00 -15.08
C ASP A 379 -1.55 -2.86 -14.81
N THR A 380 -1.65 -1.74 -15.54
CA THR A 380 -0.63 -0.68 -15.52
C THR A 380 -1.23 0.68 -15.16
N GLY A 381 -0.95 1.14 -13.94
CA GLY A 381 -1.53 2.37 -13.39
C GLY A 381 -0.78 2.90 -12.16
N GLY A 382 -1.53 3.32 -11.13
CA GLY A 382 -1.01 4.08 -9.98
C GLY A 382 0.19 3.46 -9.26
N GLN A 383 0.32 2.13 -9.22
CA GLN A 383 1.49 1.43 -8.65
C GLN A 383 2.81 1.79 -9.36
N VAL A 384 2.79 1.97 -10.69
CA VAL A 384 4.00 2.36 -11.46
C VAL A 384 4.40 3.79 -11.12
N VAL A 385 3.43 4.71 -11.04
CA VAL A 385 3.65 6.11 -10.66
C VAL A 385 4.18 6.20 -9.22
N TYR A 386 3.55 5.48 -8.29
CA TYR A 386 3.97 5.37 -6.89
C TYR A 386 5.43 4.93 -6.78
N ILE A 387 5.81 3.83 -7.44
CA ILE A 387 7.17 3.29 -7.34
C ILE A 387 8.19 4.22 -8.02
N LEU A 388 7.91 4.78 -9.19
CA LEU A 388 8.83 5.70 -9.86
C LEU A 388 9.10 6.97 -9.04
N ASP A 389 8.08 7.54 -8.39
CA ASP A 389 8.25 8.76 -7.58
C ASP A 389 8.79 8.45 -6.17
N GLN A 390 8.45 7.29 -5.60
CA GLN A 390 9.09 6.72 -4.40
C GLN A 390 10.61 6.58 -4.58
N VAL A 391 11.07 6.01 -5.69
CA VAL A 391 12.49 5.75 -5.96
C VAL A 391 13.30 7.03 -6.02
N LYS A 392 12.79 8.10 -6.66
CA LYS A 392 13.46 9.42 -6.69
C LYS A 392 13.74 9.95 -5.29
N ALA A 393 12.75 9.92 -4.41
CA ALA A 393 12.89 10.44 -3.06
C ALA A 393 13.75 9.52 -2.18
N LEU A 394 13.60 8.20 -2.34
CA LEU A 394 14.39 7.21 -1.62
C LEU A 394 15.88 7.29 -1.97
N GLU A 395 16.23 7.49 -3.25
CA GLU A 395 17.63 7.67 -3.67
C GLU A 395 18.24 8.94 -3.07
N ARG A 396 17.52 10.08 -3.12
CA ARG A 396 17.96 11.35 -2.51
C ARG A 396 18.18 11.21 -1.01
N GLU A 397 17.26 10.56 -0.30
CA GLU A 397 17.32 10.37 1.14
C GLU A 397 18.40 9.35 1.55
N MET A 398 18.60 8.27 0.78
CA MET A 398 19.73 7.36 0.97
C MET A 398 21.06 8.10 0.75
N ALA A 399 21.20 8.88 -0.33
CA ALA A 399 22.39 9.68 -0.60
C ALA A 399 22.67 10.65 0.54
N ARG A 400 21.64 11.34 1.06
CA ARG A 400 21.75 12.25 2.22
C ARG A 400 22.23 11.50 3.47
N ARG A 401 21.62 10.36 3.84
CA ARG A 401 22.03 9.60 5.04
C ARG A 401 23.44 9.02 4.94
N ILE A 402 23.80 8.45 3.78
CA ILE A 402 25.15 7.94 3.52
C ILE A 402 26.17 9.07 3.61
N HIS A 403 25.87 10.22 3.00
CA HIS A 403 26.71 11.41 3.09
C HIS A 403 26.85 11.88 4.54
N GLU A 404 25.75 12.05 5.28
CA GLU A 404 25.74 12.51 6.68
C GLU A 404 26.46 11.55 7.64
N ALA A 405 26.50 10.25 7.35
CA ALA A 405 27.28 9.26 8.11
C ALA A 405 28.80 9.39 7.90
N GLY A 406 29.24 10.18 6.92
CA GLY A 406 30.65 10.34 6.54
C GLY A 406 31.18 9.17 5.70
N LEU A 407 30.32 8.51 4.92
CA LEU A 407 30.68 7.38 4.06
C LEU A 407 30.74 7.77 2.59
N ASP A 408 31.69 7.20 1.87
CA ASP A 408 31.86 7.34 0.41
C ASP A 408 31.26 6.12 -0.30
N ALA A 409 29.94 5.98 -0.17
CA ALA A 409 29.18 4.88 -0.76
C ALA A 409 28.07 5.41 -1.69
N THR A 410 27.83 4.68 -2.77
CA THR A 410 26.84 5.02 -3.79
C THR A 410 25.53 4.29 -3.48
N PRO A 411 24.39 4.99 -3.31
CA PRO A 411 23.10 4.32 -3.18
C PRO A 411 22.76 3.58 -4.48
N ARG A 412 22.07 2.43 -4.39
CA ARG A 412 21.52 1.71 -5.54
C ARG A 412 20.09 1.26 -5.27
N ILE A 413 19.19 1.51 -6.21
CA ILE A 413 17.81 1.01 -6.14
C ILE A 413 17.48 0.27 -7.43
N LEU A 414 17.09 -0.99 -7.30
CA LEU A 414 16.68 -1.85 -8.40
C LEU A 414 15.17 -2.07 -8.33
N VAL A 415 14.43 -1.52 -9.29
CA VAL A 415 13.01 -1.84 -9.47
C VAL A 415 12.93 -3.10 -10.34
N VAL A 416 12.66 -4.24 -9.71
CA VAL A 416 12.66 -5.54 -10.36
C VAL A 416 11.26 -5.89 -10.84
N THR A 417 11.14 -6.09 -12.14
CA THR A 417 9.89 -6.33 -12.84
C THR A 417 10.07 -7.39 -13.93
N ARG A 418 8.99 -7.73 -14.65
CA ARG A 418 9.05 -8.68 -15.76
C ARG A 418 9.68 -8.06 -17.02
N LEU A 419 10.46 -8.87 -17.74
CA LEU A 419 10.81 -8.63 -19.15
C LEU A 419 9.70 -9.20 -20.05
N ILE A 420 9.11 -8.36 -20.88
CA ILE A 420 8.05 -8.69 -21.84
C ILE A 420 8.61 -8.48 -23.26
N PRO A 421 9.08 -9.54 -23.94
CA PRO A 421 9.61 -9.45 -25.32
C PRO A 421 8.62 -8.89 -26.36
N GLU A 422 7.33 -8.93 -26.06
CA GLU A 422 6.26 -8.33 -26.87
C GLU A 422 5.84 -6.98 -26.27
N ALA A 423 6.78 -6.05 -26.19
CA ALA A 423 6.62 -4.78 -25.47
C ALA A 423 5.63 -3.77 -26.11
N ARG A 424 5.06 -4.06 -27.28
CA ARG A 424 4.05 -3.21 -27.98
C ARG A 424 4.46 -1.73 -28.16
N GLY A 425 5.75 -1.46 -28.36
CA GLY A 425 6.31 -0.11 -28.52
C GLY A 425 6.80 0.56 -27.23
N THR A 426 6.59 -0.06 -26.07
CA THR A 426 7.12 0.37 -24.77
C THR A 426 8.55 -0.16 -24.56
N THR A 427 9.22 0.25 -23.47
CA THR A 427 10.56 -0.22 -23.06
C THR A 427 10.56 -1.58 -22.33
N CYS A 428 9.42 -2.29 -22.27
CA CYS A 428 9.28 -3.51 -21.44
C CYS A 428 10.10 -4.73 -21.89
N ASP A 429 10.74 -4.69 -23.05
CA ASP A 429 11.69 -5.68 -23.56
C ASP A 429 13.15 -5.42 -23.13
N GLN A 430 13.48 -4.19 -22.72
CA GLN A 430 14.85 -3.77 -22.40
C GLN A 430 15.28 -4.28 -21.02
N PRO A 431 16.30 -5.15 -20.89
CA PRO A 431 16.64 -5.78 -19.61
C PRO A 431 16.99 -4.82 -18.46
N ARG A 432 17.47 -3.62 -18.79
CA ARG A 432 17.96 -2.59 -17.86
C ARG A 432 17.57 -1.21 -18.40
N GLU A 433 16.89 -0.41 -17.60
CA GLU A 433 16.41 0.94 -17.97
C GLU A 433 16.67 1.92 -16.83
N LYS A 434 17.40 3.01 -17.06
CA LYS A 434 17.71 3.99 -16.01
C LYS A 434 16.49 4.86 -15.67
N ILE A 435 16.24 5.07 -14.38
CA ILE A 435 15.10 5.87 -13.90
C ILE A 435 15.38 7.38 -14.06
N HIS A 436 14.41 8.11 -14.61
CA HIS A 436 14.48 9.55 -14.86
C HIS A 436 14.40 10.35 -13.55
N GLY A 437 15.34 11.29 -13.38
CA GLY A 437 15.49 12.05 -12.14
C GLY A 437 16.30 11.36 -11.05
N CYS A 438 16.89 10.18 -11.36
CA CYS A 438 17.80 9.44 -10.50
C CYS A 438 19.23 9.38 -11.08
N GLU A 439 20.23 9.18 -10.24
CA GLU A 439 21.63 9.00 -10.63
C GLU A 439 22.01 7.52 -10.78
N HIS A 440 21.55 6.66 -9.87
CA HIS A 440 22.04 5.28 -9.69
C HIS A 440 20.92 4.22 -9.64
N SER A 441 19.66 4.64 -9.70
CA SER A 441 18.48 3.78 -9.69
C SER A 441 18.06 3.34 -11.09
N MET A 442 17.63 2.09 -11.23
CA MET A 442 17.23 1.50 -12.51
C MET A 442 16.10 0.47 -12.37
N ILE A 443 15.36 0.27 -13.45
CA ILE A 443 14.46 -0.86 -13.65
C ILE A 443 15.30 -2.03 -14.17
N VAL A 444 15.15 -3.20 -13.55
CA VAL A 444 15.78 -4.47 -13.98
C VAL A 444 14.67 -5.43 -14.37
N ARG A 445 14.70 -5.91 -15.62
CA ARG A 445 13.65 -6.77 -16.18
C ARG A 445 14.14 -8.21 -16.30
N VAL A 446 13.45 -9.11 -15.61
CA VAL A 446 13.76 -10.55 -15.66
C VAL A 446 12.64 -11.29 -16.40
N PRO A 447 12.93 -12.14 -17.40
CA PRO A 447 11.89 -12.85 -18.15
C PRO A 447 11.20 -13.90 -17.28
N PHE A 448 9.88 -14.04 -17.43
CA PHE A 448 9.18 -15.23 -16.94
C PHE A 448 9.61 -16.46 -17.75
N ARG A 449 9.68 -17.62 -17.09
CA ARG A 449 10.09 -18.89 -17.71
C ARG A 449 9.13 -20.01 -17.39
N ASP A 450 8.94 -20.88 -18.38
CA ASP A 450 8.22 -22.14 -18.31
C ASP A 450 9.16 -23.31 -18.67
N GLY A 451 8.67 -24.55 -18.62
CA GLY A 451 9.45 -25.76 -18.96
C GLY A 451 9.94 -25.85 -20.41
N SER A 452 9.56 -24.90 -21.27
CA SER A 452 9.96 -24.78 -22.67
C SER A 452 10.72 -23.48 -22.99
N GLY A 453 11.01 -22.62 -22.01
CA GLY A 453 11.82 -21.40 -22.19
C GLY A 453 11.17 -20.10 -21.70
N ILE A 454 11.40 -18.99 -22.40
CA ILE A 454 10.88 -17.66 -22.03
C ILE A 454 9.39 -17.53 -22.42
N VAL A 455 8.57 -17.05 -21.48
CA VAL A 455 7.18 -16.64 -21.74
C VAL A 455 7.21 -15.25 -22.38
N ARG A 456 6.86 -15.17 -23.68
CA ARG A 456 6.94 -13.93 -24.47
C ARG A 456 5.75 -12.97 -24.33
N PRO A 457 4.47 -13.40 -24.42
CA PRO A 457 3.32 -12.50 -24.37
C PRO A 457 3.12 -11.95 -22.96
N TRP A 458 2.46 -10.79 -22.85
CA TRP A 458 1.95 -10.29 -21.57
C TRP A 458 1.04 -11.32 -20.90
N VAL A 459 1.03 -11.31 -19.56
CA VAL A 459 0.27 -12.23 -18.69
C VAL A 459 -0.46 -11.37 -17.66
N SER A 460 -1.75 -11.64 -17.43
CA SER A 460 -2.55 -10.92 -16.43
C SER A 460 -2.00 -11.13 -15.03
N ARG A 461 -2.13 -10.13 -14.15
CA ARG A 461 -1.74 -10.20 -12.73
C ARG A 461 -2.45 -11.32 -11.96
N PHE A 462 -3.56 -11.84 -12.47
CA PHE A 462 -4.25 -13.00 -11.94
C PHE A 462 -3.63 -14.34 -12.37
N ASP A 463 -2.79 -14.35 -13.41
CA ASP A 463 -2.33 -15.57 -14.09
C ASP A 463 -0.79 -15.76 -13.90
N VAL A 464 -0.14 -14.87 -13.15
CA VAL A 464 1.34 -14.87 -12.98
C VAL A 464 1.87 -15.99 -12.08
N TRP A 465 0.99 -16.67 -11.32
CA TRP A 465 1.38 -17.59 -10.25
C TRP A 465 2.33 -18.74 -10.67
N PRO A 466 2.18 -19.40 -11.84
CA PRO A 466 3.10 -20.44 -12.32
C PRO A 466 4.57 -20.00 -12.39
N TYR A 467 4.83 -18.72 -12.61
CA TYR A 467 6.17 -18.20 -12.91
C TYR A 467 6.89 -17.66 -11.67
N MET A 468 6.18 -17.38 -10.56
CA MET A 468 6.71 -16.66 -9.40
C MET A 468 7.91 -17.33 -8.73
N GLU A 469 7.91 -18.66 -8.58
CA GLU A 469 9.03 -19.36 -7.93
C GLU A 469 10.31 -19.28 -8.79
N GLN A 470 10.22 -19.60 -10.08
CA GLN A 470 11.37 -19.54 -10.98
C GLN A 470 11.84 -18.10 -11.19
N PHE A 471 10.91 -17.15 -11.33
CA PHE A 471 11.22 -15.72 -11.40
C PHE A 471 12.00 -15.26 -10.15
N THR A 472 11.65 -15.73 -8.95
CA THR A 472 12.42 -15.43 -7.73
C THR A 472 13.86 -15.96 -7.80
N LEU A 473 14.09 -17.14 -8.38
CA LEU A 473 15.42 -17.73 -8.52
C LEU A 473 16.28 -16.99 -9.55
N ASP A 474 15.70 -16.60 -10.69
CA ASP A 474 16.35 -15.79 -11.72
C ASP A 474 16.68 -14.38 -11.16
N VAL A 475 15.71 -13.73 -10.51
CA VAL A 475 15.88 -12.43 -9.83
C VAL A 475 16.98 -12.48 -8.76
N ALA A 476 17.05 -13.54 -7.95
CA ALA A 476 18.09 -13.71 -6.95
C ALA A 476 19.51 -13.78 -7.54
N SER A 477 19.63 -14.11 -8.83
CA SER A 477 20.89 -14.13 -9.58
C SER A 477 21.22 -12.75 -10.15
N GLU A 478 20.28 -12.10 -10.85
CA GLU A 478 20.46 -10.75 -11.42
C GLU A 478 20.70 -9.68 -10.33
N VAL A 479 19.94 -9.71 -9.23
CA VAL A 479 20.14 -8.79 -8.07
C VAL A 479 21.55 -8.91 -7.51
N ARG A 480 22.10 -10.12 -7.43
CA ARG A 480 23.47 -10.34 -6.94
C ARG A 480 24.51 -9.82 -7.93
N ALA A 481 24.27 -9.93 -9.23
CA ALA A 481 25.14 -9.39 -10.26
C ALA A 481 25.16 -7.85 -10.25
N GLU A 482 23.99 -7.20 -10.15
CA GLU A 482 23.86 -5.74 -10.17
C GLU A 482 24.30 -5.03 -8.88
N LEU A 483 24.17 -5.69 -7.73
CA LEU A 483 24.61 -5.13 -6.44
C LEU A 483 26.01 -5.59 -6.02
N GLY A 484 26.53 -6.68 -6.59
CA GLY A 484 27.77 -7.33 -6.13
C GLY A 484 27.63 -8.03 -4.77
N GLY A 485 26.40 -8.26 -4.29
CA GLY A 485 26.12 -8.75 -2.94
C GLY A 485 24.67 -9.16 -2.72
N LYS A 486 24.20 -9.08 -1.47
CA LYS A 486 22.75 -9.08 -1.14
C LYS A 486 22.27 -7.62 -1.03
N PRO A 487 20.97 -7.32 -1.25
CA PRO A 487 20.41 -6.02 -0.90
C PRO A 487 20.36 -5.84 0.63
N ASP A 488 20.31 -4.59 1.09
CA ASP A 488 20.11 -4.24 2.49
C ASP A 488 18.61 -4.21 2.86
N PHE A 489 17.75 -3.99 1.86
CA PHE A 489 16.31 -3.86 2.04
C PHE A 489 15.53 -4.36 0.82
N ILE A 490 14.41 -5.06 1.05
CA ILE A 490 13.49 -5.53 0.01
C ILE A 490 12.09 -4.96 0.27
N ILE A 491 11.47 -4.40 -0.78
CA ILE A 491 10.11 -3.87 -0.76
C ILE A 491 9.24 -4.67 -1.73
N GLY A 492 8.23 -5.37 -1.22
CA GLY A 492 7.16 -5.96 -2.02
C GLY A 492 6.07 -4.96 -2.38
N ASN A 493 5.47 -5.12 -3.57
CA ASN A 493 4.30 -4.35 -4.01
C ASN A 493 3.25 -5.30 -4.62
N TYR A 494 2.01 -5.22 -4.14
CA TYR A 494 0.88 -6.08 -4.53
C TYR A 494 1.14 -7.58 -4.30
N SER A 495 0.13 -8.43 -4.48
CA SER A 495 0.17 -9.84 -4.09
C SER A 495 1.35 -10.64 -4.68
N ASP A 496 1.68 -10.40 -5.95
CA ASP A 496 2.78 -11.08 -6.65
C ASP A 496 4.17 -10.55 -6.22
N GLY A 497 4.35 -9.22 -6.17
CA GLY A 497 5.59 -8.60 -5.72
C GLY A 497 5.87 -8.85 -4.23
N ASN A 498 4.84 -8.88 -3.39
CA ASN A 498 4.92 -9.24 -1.97
C ASN A 498 5.29 -10.73 -1.78
N LEU A 499 4.77 -11.65 -2.60
CA LEU A 499 5.14 -13.07 -2.57
C LEU A 499 6.61 -13.28 -2.99
N VAL A 500 7.04 -12.67 -4.09
CA VAL A 500 8.45 -12.74 -4.55
C VAL A 500 9.38 -12.09 -3.52
N ALA A 501 8.99 -10.95 -2.92
CA ALA A 501 9.73 -10.34 -1.82
C ALA A 501 9.88 -11.28 -0.62
N SER A 502 8.81 -11.98 -0.20
CA SER A 502 8.87 -12.96 0.89
C SER A 502 9.86 -14.09 0.60
N LEU A 503 9.81 -14.67 -0.59
CA LEU A 503 10.71 -15.75 -0.99
C LEU A 503 12.17 -15.27 -1.11
N LEU A 504 12.39 -14.07 -1.64
CA LEU A 504 13.71 -13.46 -1.81
C LEU A 504 14.36 -13.07 -0.46
N ALA A 505 13.63 -12.39 0.41
CA ALA A 505 14.07 -11.99 1.75
C ALA A 505 14.40 -13.21 2.63
N THR A 506 13.51 -14.21 2.63
CA THR A 506 13.68 -15.50 3.33
C THR A 506 14.94 -16.26 2.88
N ARG A 507 15.34 -16.09 1.61
CA ARG A 507 16.52 -16.70 0.98
C ARG A 507 17.81 -15.89 1.19
N MET A 508 17.74 -14.57 1.25
CA MET A 508 18.92 -13.68 1.34
C MET A 508 19.25 -13.22 2.78
N GLY A 509 18.32 -13.34 3.74
CA GLY A 509 18.52 -12.82 5.09
C GLY A 509 18.57 -11.29 5.09
N VAL A 510 17.49 -10.67 4.63
CA VAL A 510 17.33 -9.24 4.39
C VAL A 510 15.96 -8.80 4.91
N THR A 511 15.87 -7.58 5.45
CA THR A 511 14.61 -7.05 5.99
C THR A 511 13.60 -6.75 4.88
N GLN A 512 12.34 -7.11 5.13
CA GLN A 512 11.22 -7.04 4.17
C GLN A 512 10.15 -6.03 4.61
N CYS A 513 9.85 -5.08 3.73
CA CYS A 513 8.62 -4.30 3.77
C CYS A 513 7.64 -4.81 2.71
N ASN A 514 6.34 -4.85 3.01
CA ASN A 514 5.30 -5.09 2.02
C ASN A 514 4.35 -3.89 1.90
N ILE A 515 3.93 -3.60 0.67
CA ILE A 515 2.91 -2.59 0.32
C ILE A 515 1.82 -3.31 -0.48
N ALA A 516 0.55 -3.26 -0.02
CA ALA A 516 -0.53 -3.95 -0.73
C ALA A 516 -0.95 -3.24 -2.02
N HIS A 517 -1.03 -1.90 -2.01
CA HIS A 517 -1.75 -1.05 -2.98
C HIS A 517 -3.26 -1.33 -3.07
N ALA A 518 -3.69 -2.59 -3.10
CA ALA A 518 -5.06 -3.04 -2.90
C ALA A 518 -5.10 -4.53 -2.51
N LEU A 519 -6.06 -4.94 -1.67
CA LEU A 519 -6.34 -6.36 -1.41
C LEU A 519 -7.65 -6.79 -2.10
N GLU A 520 -7.54 -7.63 -3.13
CA GLU A 520 -8.64 -7.92 -4.06
C GLU A 520 -9.87 -8.56 -3.39
N LYS A 521 -9.70 -9.26 -2.26
CA LYS A 521 -10.80 -9.82 -1.44
C LYS A 521 -11.82 -8.79 -0.97
N THR A 522 -11.45 -7.50 -0.94
CA THR A 522 -12.38 -6.38 -0.65
C THR A 522 -12.96 -5.69 -1.88
N LYS A 523 -12.31 -5.83 -3.04
CA LYS A 523 -12.77 -5.26 -4.31
C LYS A 523 -13.75 -6.17 -5.05
N TYR A 524 -13.69 -7.48 -4.80
CA TYR A 524 -14.64 -8.47 -5.27
C TYR A 524 -15.41 -9.06 -4.07
N PRO A 525 -16.59 -8.49 -3.73
CA PRO A 525 -17.40 -9.01 -2.62
C PRO A 525 -17.69 -10.50 -2.78
N TYR A 526 -17.57 -11.23 -1.68
CA TYR A 526 -17.76 -12.69 -1.63
C TYR A 526 -16.78 -13.52 -2.47
N ALA A 527 -15.65 -12.97 -2.93
CA ALA A 527 -14.63 -13.72 -3.67
C ALA A 527 -13.91 -14.80 -2.85
N ASP A 528 -13.98 -14.73 -1.52
CA ASP A 528 -13.48 -15.78 -0.62
C ASP A 528 -14.46 -16.96 -0.51
N ILE A 529 -15.73 -16.69 -0.23
CA ILE A 529 -16.77 -17.72 -0.11
C ILE A 529 -17.10 -18.34 -1.48
N TYR A 530 -17.38 -17.54 -2.52
CA TYR A 530 -17.67 -18.02 -3.88
C TYR A 530 -16.41 -18.04 -4.77
N TRP A 531 -15.26 -18.42 -4.20
CA TRP A 531 -13.99 -18.46 -4.93
C TRP A 531 -14.01 -19.42 -6.13
N MET A 532 -14.62 -20.60 -5.98
CA MET A 532 -14.67 -21.62 -7.05
C MET A 532 -15.31 -21.09 -8.34
N ASN A 533 -16.40 -20.32 -8.23
CA ASN A 533 -17.14 -19.72 -9.34
C ASN A 533 -16.36 -18.61 -10.06
N GLN A 534 -15.19 -18.22 -9.53
CA GLN A 534 -14.34 -17.14 -9.97
C GLN A 534 -12.90 -17.60 -10.26
N GLU A 535 -12.59 -18.86 -9.95
CA GLU A 535 -11.22 -19.39 -9.97
C GLU A 535 -10.65 -19.48 -11.37
N GLU A 536 -11.44 -19.85 -12.38
CA GLU A 536 -11.02 -19.91 -13.79
C GLU A 536 -10.59 -18.54 -14.36
N LYS A 537 -11.14 -17.44 -13.82
CA LYS A 537 -10.92 -16.08 -14.33
C LYS A 537 -9.91 -15.26 -13.52
N TYR A 538 -9.81 -15.50 -12.21
CA TYR A 538 -9.05 -14.64 -11.30
C TYR A 538 -8.06 -15.39 -10.40
N HIS A 539 -8.08 -16.73 -10.39
CA HIS A 539 -7.20 -17.57 -9.57
C HIS A 539 -7.05 -17.10 -8.10
N PHE A 540 -8.18 -16.73 -7.48
CA PHE A 540 -8.20 -16.18 -6.12
C PHE A 540 -7.67 -17.17 -5.07
N SER A 541 -7.71 -18.48 -5.31
CA SER A 541 -7.06 -19.47 -4.46
C SER A 541 -5.56 -19.21 -4.31
N CYS A 542 -4.89 -18.87 -5.42
CA CYS A 542 -3.47 -18.50 -5.44
C CYS A 542 -3.28 -17.11 -4.81
N GLN A 543 -4.10 -16.13 -5.19
CA GLN A 543 -3.91 -14.76 -4.70
C GLN A 543 -4.08 -14.64 -3.18
N PHE A 544 -5.15 -15.19 -2.59
CA PHE A 544 -5.39 -15.07 -1.15
C PHE A 544 -4.43 -15.96 -0.34
N THR A 545 -3.95 -17.07 -0.89
CA THR A 545 -2.84 -17.84 -0.30
C THR A 545 -1.56 -17.01 -0.29
N ALA A 546 -1.23 -16.33 -1.40
CA ALA A 546 -0.05 -15.47 -1.51
C ALA A 546 -0.12 -14.27 -0.55
N ASP A 547 -1.26 -13.59 -0.47
CA ASP A 547 -1.47 -12.46 0.44
C ASP A 547 -1.29 -12.86 1.91
N LEU A 548 -1.88 -13.99 2.33
CA LEU A 548 -1.73 -14.54 3.70
C LEU A 548 -0.28 -14.86 4.04
N ILE A 549 0.45 -15.49 3.12
CA ILE A 549 1.89 -15.76 3.29
C ILE A 549 2.64 -14.44 3.44
N ALA A 550 2.39 -13.49 2.54
CA ALA A 550 3.15 -12.25 2.49
C ALA A 550 2.93 -11.33 3.70
N MET A 551 1.68 -11.13 4.15
CA MET A 551 1.39 -10.29 5.33
C MET A 551 1.99 -10.85 6.63
N ASN A 552 2.14 -12.18 6.71
CA ASN A 552 2.73 -12.82 7.88
C ASN A 552 4.27 -12.91 7.80
N THR A 553 4.88 -13.09 6.62
CA THR A 553 6.36 -13.10 6.46
C THR A 553 6.99 -11.71 6.68
N ALA A 554 6.33 -10.63 6.26
CA ALA A 554 6.91 -9.29 6.30
C ALA A 554 7.32 -8.83 7.72
N ASP A 555 8.49 -8.18 7.82
CA ASP A 555 8.98 -7.54 9.04
C ASP A 555 8.09 -6.36 9.43
N PHE A 556 7.68 -5.57 8.44
CA PHE A 556 6.72 -4.47 8.55
C PHE A 556 5.88 -4.30 7.28
N ILE A 557 4.70 -3.74 7.46
CA ILE A 557 3.74 -3.43 6.39
C ILE A 557 3.56 -1.91 6.36
N ILE A 558 3.64 -1.33 5.16
CA ILE A 558 3.25 0.06 4.92
C ILE A 558 1.86 0.10 4.29
N THR A 559 0.99 0.90 4.89
CA THR A 559 -0.29 1.31 4.30
C THR A 559 -0.30 2.81 4.02
N SER A 560 -1.13 3.24 3.08
CA SER A 560 -1.32 4.65 2.75
C SER A 560 -2.26 5.35 3.73
N THR A 561 -3.20 4.61 4.35
CA THR A 561 -4.20 5.10 5.31
C THR A 561 -4.43 4.14 6.48
N TYR A 562 -5.12 4.61 7.52
CA TYR A 562 -5.70 3.81 8.59
C TYR A 562 -6.82 2.88 8.07
N GLN A 563 -7.66 3.38 7.14
CA GLN A 563 -8.77 2.63 6.55
C GLN A 563 -8.30 1.31 5.90
N GLU A 564 -7.15 1.35 5.21
CA GLU A 564 -6.52 0.19 4.58
C GLU A 564 -6.23 -0.93 5.60
N ILE A 565 -5.81 -0.58 6.82
CA ILE A 565 -5.60 -1.56 7.90
C ILE A 565 -6.94 -1.99 8.50
N ALA A 566 -7.67 -1.04 9.08
CA ALA A 566 -8.71 -1.30 10.08
C ALA A 566 -9.98 -0.44 9.92
N GLY A 567 -10.20 0.11 8.73
CA GLY A 567 -11.49 0.67 8.32
C GLY A 567 -11.90 1.93 9.08
N THR A 568 -13.21 2.09 9.29
CA THR A 568 -13.78 3.08 10.23
C THR A 568 -14.27 2.38 11.50
N ARG A 569 -14.95 3.10 12.41
CA ARG A 569 -15.73 2.47 13.48
C ARG A 569 -16.83 1.55 12.93
N ASP A 570 -17.45 1.95 11.81
CA ASP A 570 -18.69 1.35 11.29
C ASP A 570 -18.45 0.40 10.10
N THR A 571 -17.23 0.39 9.53
CA THR A 571 -16.84 -0.45 8.38
C THR A 571 -15.49 -1.12 8.60
N VAL A 572 -15.39 -2.39 8.18
CA VAL A 572 -14.16 -3.21 8.20
C VAL A 572 -13.03 -2.66 7.30
N GLY A 573 -11.77 -2.83 7.73
CA GLY A 573 -10.57 -2.51 6.95
C GLY A 573 -10.18 -3.56 5.90
N GLN A 574 -9.26 -3.21 4.98
CA GLN A 574 -8.81 -4.18 3.97
C GLN A 574 -8.03 -5.33 4.59
N TYR A 575 -7.01 -5.05 5.39
CA TYR A 575 -6.28 -6.10 6.14
C TYR A 575 -7.18 -6.77 7.18
N GLU A 576 -7.99 -6.02 7.91
CA GLU A 576 -8.95 -6.58 8.88
C GLU A 576 -9.89 -7.63 8.27
N SER A 577 -10.33 -7.45 7.02
CA SER A 577 -11.16 -8.46 6.33
C SER A 577 -10.47 -9.81 6.10
N HIS A 578 -9.14 -9.89 6.29
CA HIS A 578 -8.33 -11.11 6.21
C HIS A 578 -8.08 -11.73 7.60
N GLN A 579 -8.51 -11.08 8.69
CA GLN A 579 -8.40 -11.61 10.06
C GLN A 579 -9.23 -12.90 10.23
N HIS A 580 -10.43 -12.92 9.65
CA HIS A 580 -11.38 -14.04 9.71
C HIS A 580 -12.08 -14.25 8.36
N PHE A 581 -11.82 -15.35 7.65
CA PHE A 581 -12.56 -15.73 6.43
C PHE A 581 -12.45 -17.23 6.11
N THR A 582 -13.17 -17.72 5.11
CA THR A 582 -13.07 -19.11 4.64
C THR A 582 -13.05 -19.16 3.12
N MET A 583 -12.30 -20.11 2.58
CA MET A 583 -12.35 -20.54 1.18
C MET A 583 -12.88 -21.97 1.17
N PRO A 584 -14.20 -22.17 1.03
CA PRO A 584 -14.84 -23.46 1.28
C PRO A 584 -14.27 -24.57 0.41
N GLY A 585 -14.04 -25.75 0.99
CA GLY A 585 -13.36 -26.86 0.33
C GLY A 585 -11.84 -26.69 0.13
N LEU A 586 -11.23 -25.57 0.58
CA LEU A 586 -9.80 -25.29 0.43
C LEU A 586 -9.06 -25.07 1.76
N TYR A 587 -9.53 -24.12 2.59
CA TYR A 587 -9.11 -23.91 3.99
C TYR A 587 -10.00 -22.84 4.67
N ARG A 588 -9.99 -22.82 6.01
CA ARG A 588 -10.50 -21.71 6.85
C ARG A 588 -9.35 -20.82 7.31
N VAL A 589 -9.64 -19.56 7.59
CA VAL A 589 -8.72 -18.58 8.17
C VAL A 589 -9.34 -18.08 9.47
N VAL A 590 -8.92 -18.67 10.58
CA VAL A 590 -9.44 -18.40 11.92
C VAL A 590 -8.74 -17.20 12.53
N LYS A 591 -7.43 -17.03 12.28
CA LYS A 591 -6.64 -15.83 12.59
C LYS A 591 -5.63 -15.60 11.47
N GLY A 592 -6.00 -14.85 10.44
CA GLY A 592 -5.12 -14.62 9.28
C GLY A 592 -4.09 -13.51 9.50
N ILE A 593 -4.48 -12.45 10.20
CA ILE A 593 -3.66 -11.27 10.52
C ILE A 593 -4.28 -10.56 11.73
N ASP A 594 -3.49 -9.78 12.47
CA ASP A 594 -3.95 -8.97 13.61
C ASP A 594 -3.72 -7.49 13.31
N VAL A 595 -4.77 -6.67 13.29
CA VAL A 595 -4.66 -5.22 13.02
C VAL A 595 -3.90 -4.47 14.11
N PHE A 596 -3.73 -5.06 15.29
CA PHE A 596 -2.93 -4.52 16.40
C PHE A 596 -1.46 -4.99 16.40
N ASP A 597 -1.02 -5.73 15.38
CA ASP A 597 0.38 -6.12 15.20
C ASP A 597 1.27 -4.87 15.01
N PRO A 598 2.35 -4.71 15.80
CA PRO A 598 3.29 -3.59 15.65
C PRO A 598 4.05 -3.57 14.32
N LYS A 599 3.83 -4.52 13.39
CA LYS A 599 4.34 -4.46 12.01
C LYS A 599 3.65 -3.40 11.15
N PHE A 600 2.42 -2.99 11.47
CA PHE A 600 1.66 -2.03 10.66
C PHE A 600 2.07 -0.58 10.89
N ASN A 601 2.40 0.13 9.80
CA ASN A 601 2.76 1.55 9.80
C ASN A 601 2.06 2.32 8.67
N ILE A 602 1.46 3.46 8.99
CA ILE A 602 0.90 4.38 7.99
C ILE A 602 2.00 5.31 7.50
N VAL A 603 2.37 5.16 6.23
CA VAL A 603 3.33 6.03 5.54
C VAL A 603 2.69 6.46 4.22
N SER A 604 1.85 7.47 4.31
CA SER A 604 1.10 7.99 3.16
C SER A 604 2.04 8.59 2.10
N PRO A 605 1.83 8.28 0.80
CA PRO A 605 2.63 8.85 -0.28
C PRO A 605 2.28 10.33 -0.54
N GLY A 606 3.05 10.97 -1.42
CA GLY A 606 2.79 12.33 -1.90
C GLY A 606 2.54 12.41 -3.40
N ALA A 607 2.58 13.63 -3.92
CA ALA A 607 2.67 13.93 -5.35
C ALA A 607 4.11 14.36 -5.71
N ASP A 608 4.54 14.17 -6.97
CA ASP A 608 5.82 14.68 -7.45
C ASP A 608 5.81 16.22 -7.46
N GLN A 609 6.63 16.83 -6.60
CA GLN A 609 6.66 18.28 -6.37
C GLN A 609 7.23 19.09 -7.56
N GLU A 610 7.86 18.45 -8.54
CA GLU A 610 8.25 19.10 -9.80
C GLU A 610 7.08 19.20 -10.80
N VAL A 611 6.11 18.30 -10.67
CA VAL A 611 4.92 18.26 -11.53
C VAL A 611 3.77 19.04 -10.89
N TYR A 612 3.54 18.80 -9.60
CA TYR A 612 2.43 19.33 -8.82
C TYR A 612 2.96 20.25 -7.72
N PHE A 613 2.64 21.53 -7.80
CA PHE A 613 3.09 22.57 -6.88
C PHE A 613 2.06 23.71 -6.84
N PRO A 614 2.03 24.55 -5.80
CA PRO A 614 1.01 25.57 -5.61
C PRO A 614 0.84 26.52 -6.82
N TYR A 615 -0.40 26.81 -7.21
CA TYR A 615 -0.70 27.72 -8.32
C TYR A 615 -0.13 29.15 -8.16
N THR A 616 0.21 29.52 -6.93
CA THR A 616 0.84 30.79 -6.52
C THR A 616 2.32 30.90 -6.86
N ASP A 617 3.03 29.77 -7.05
CA ASP A 617 4.40 29.73 -7.54
C ASP A 617 4.39 30.12 -9.02
N LYS A 618 4.60 31.42 -9.30
CA LYS A 618 4.46 31.99 -10.65
C LYS A 618 5.68 31.76 -11.54
N GLU A 619 6.85 31.51 -10.96
CA GLU A 619 8.10 31.34 -11.72
C GLU A 619 8.16 29.98 -12.42
N ARG A 620 7.58 28.93 -11.84
CA ARG A 620 7.57 27.56 -12.39
C ARG A 620 6.39 27.26 -13.34
N ARG A 621 5.49 28.22 -13.58
CA ARG A 621 4.25 28.02 -14.37
C ARG A 621 4.53 27.77 -15.85
N LEU A 622 3.87 26.74 -16.41
CA LEU A 622 3.98 26.38 -17.83
C LEU A 622 3.01 27.19 -18.69
N THR A 623 3.14 28.52 -18.67
CA THR A 623 2.22 29.48 -19.32
C THR A 623 2.05 29.29 -20.82
N ALA A 624 3.04 28.70 -21.51
CA ALA A 624 2.96 28.35 -22.92
C ALA A 624 1.82 27.35 -23.24
N LEU A 625 1.37 26.56 -22.26
CA LEU A 625 0.25 25.61 -22.42
C LEU A 625 -1.13 26.26 -22.25
N HIS A 626 -1.21 27.51 -21.79
CA HIS A 626 -2.49 28.16 -21.45
C HIS A 626 -3.45 28.29 -22.65
N PRO A 627 -3.01 28.63 -23.88
CA PRO A 627 -3.89 28.62 -25.06
C PRO A 627 -4.45 27.24 -25.40
N GLU A 628 -3.70 26.15 -25.15
CA GLU A 628 -4.23 24.80 -25.32
C GLU A 628 -5.33 24.49 -24.30
N PHE A 629 -5.20 24.98 -23.07
CA PHE A 629 -6.22 24.78 -22.03
C PHE A 629 -7.46 25.62 -22.26
N ASP A 630 -7.35 26.81 -22.84
CA ASP A 630 -8.53 27.57 -23.25
C ASP A 630 -9.32 26.85 -24.35
N GLU A 631 -8.67 26.27 -25.36
CA GLU A 631 -9.35 25.45 -26.39
C GLU A 631 -9.93 24.15 -25.80
N LEU A 632 -9.17 23.46 -24.93
CA LEU A 632 -9.58 22.21 -24.29
C LEU A 632 -10.85 22.40 -23.43
N LEU A 633 -10.91 23.48 -22.66
CA LEU A 633 -11.99 23.75 -21.69
C LEU A 633 -13.15 24.57 -22.28
N TYR A 634 -12.82 25.59 -23.09
CA TYR A 634 -13.76 26.64 -23.54
C TYR A 634 -13.88 26.74 -25.08
N GLY A 635 -13.22 25.85 -25.83
CA GLY A 635 -13.41 25.72 -27.27
C GLY A 635 -14.84 25.30 -27.66
N PRO A 636 -15.14 25.23 -28.97
CA PRO A 636 -16.47 24.93 -29.50
C PRO A 636 -16.99 23.53 -29.09
N GLU A 637 -18.28 23.27 -29.33
CA GLU A 637 -18.93 21.95 -29.14
C GLU A 637 -18.02 20.82 -29.64
N GLY A 638 -17.81 19.83 -28.78
CA GLY A 638 -16.82 18.78 -29.00
C GLY A 638 -17.08 17.95 -30.26
N ASP A 639 -15.98 17.52 -30.89
CA ASP A 639 -15.96 16.70 -32.11
C ASP A 639 -16.54 15.27 -31.95
N GLY A 640 -16.94 14.88 -30.73
CA GLY A 640 -17.39 13.53 -30.40
C GLY A 640 -16.28 12.49 -30.33
N GLN A 641 -15.00 12.90 -30.38
CA GLN A 641 -13.84 12.00 -30.38
C GLN A 641 -12.78 12.37 -29.32
N THR A 642 -12.62 13.67 -29.06
CA THR A 642 -11.73 14.25 -28.05
C THR A 642 -12.52 14.93 -26.93
N ALA A 643 -13.70 15.50 -27.23
CA ALA A 643 -14.58 16.11 -26.25
C ALA A 643 -16.07 16.01 -26.62
N VAL A 644 -16.94 16.27 -25.64
CA VAL A 644 -18.41 16.36 -25.74
C VAL A 644 -18.89 17.55 -24.90
N GLY A 645 -19.84 18.33 -25.40
CA GLY A 645 -20.33 19.54 -24.73
C GLY A 645 -19.41 20.75 -24.96
N TYR A 646 -19.84 21.89 -24.43
CA TYR A 646 -19.11 23.16 -24.43
C TYR A 646 -19.54 24.03 -23.24
N ILE A 647 -18.72 25.02 -22.93
CA ILE A 647 -19.01 26.06 -21.92
C ILE A 647 -19.43 27.34 -22.66
N SER A 648 -20.59 27.91 -22.32
CA SER A 648 -21.09 29.16 -22.89
C SER A 648 -20.65 30.40 -22.10
N ASP A 649 -20.37 30.24 -20.80
CA ASP A 649 -19.90 31.30 -19.91
C ASP A 649 -18.55 30.90 -19.28
N PRO A 650 -17.41 31.26 -19.92
CA PRO A 650 -16.07 30.96 -19.40
C PRO A 650 -15.67 31.84 -18.21
N SER A 651 -16.51 32.79 -17.76
CA SER A 651 -16.23 33.62 -16.59
C SER A 651 -16.55 32.91 -15.26
N LYS A 652 -17.43 31.89 -15.29
CA LYS A 652 -17.76 31.08 -14.11
C LYS A 652 -16.58 30.18 -13.71
N PRO A 653 -16.38 29.96 -12.39
CA PRO A 653 -15.50 28.92 -11.89
C PRO A 653 -15.79 27.54 -12.50
N VAL A 654 -14.75 26.71 -12.59
CA VAL A 654 -14.87 25.33 -13.04
C VAL A 654 -14.85 24.39 -11.83
N LEU A 655 -15.88 23.56 -11.72
CA LEU A 655 -15.87 22.34 -10.93
C LEU A 655 -15.22 21.24 -11.77
N PHE A 656 -14.05 20.77 -11.36
CA PHE A 656 -13.15 19.92 -12.14
C PHE A 656 -13.07 18.52 -11.55
N THR A 657 -13.05 17.48 -12.39
CA THR A 657 -12.65 16.13 -11.99
C THR A 657 -11.81 15.44 -13.05
N MET A 658 -10.90 14.57 -12.61
CA MET A 658 -10.08 13.74 -13.47
C MET A 658 -9.92 12.36 -12.86
N ALA A 659 -10.35 11.32 -13.59
CA ALA A 659 -10.22 9.92 -13.18
C ALA A 659 -10.35 8.97 -14.38
N ARG A 660 -10.28 7.65 -14.14
CA ARG A 660 -10.81 6.65 -15.08
C ARG A 660 -12.33 6.73 -15.10
N LEU A 661 -12.93 6.37 -16.24
CA LEU A 661 -14.36 6.20 -16.37
C LEU A 661 -14.73 4.76 -16.01
N ASP A 662 -14.94 4.49 -14.71
CA ASP A 662 -15.41 3.20 -14.20
C ASP A 662 -16.53 3.40 -13.17
N LYS A 663 -17.27 2.32 -12.85
CA LYS A 663 -18.46 2.40 -11.98
C LYS A 663 -18.12 2.85 -10.56
N VAL A 664 -16.92 2.53 -10.08
CA VAL A 664 -16.47 2.90 -8.72
C VAL A 664 -16.09 4.38 -8.67
N LYS A 665 -15.43 4.91 -9.71
CA LYS A 665 -15.07 6.34 -9.81
C LYS A 665 -16.27 7.27 -10.00
N ASN A 666 -17.42 6.76 -10.45
CA ASN A 666 -18.73 7.42 -10.31
C ASN A 666 -18.82 8.82 -10.96
N LEU A 667 -18.11 9.02 -12.09
CA LEU A 667 -18.13 10.29 -12.84
C LEU A 667 -19.53 10.60 -13.41
N THR A 668 -20.26 9.57 -13.82
CA THR A 668 -21.66 9.65 -14.25
C THR A 668 -22.59 10.07 -13.11
N GLY A 669 -22.33 9.63 -11.87
CA GLY A 669 -23.04 10.09 -10.68
C GLY A 669 -22.86 11.58 -10.46
N LEU A 670 -21.62 12.08 -10.48
CA LEU A 670 -21.33 13.52 -10.38
C LEU A 670 -22.04 14.34 -11.46
N ALA A 671 -22.01 13.88 -12.72
CA ALA A 671 -22.72 14.51 -13.81
C ALA A 671 -24.23 14.60 -13.52
N GLU A 672 -24.84 13.53 -13.01
CA GLU A 672 -26.25 13.52 -12.60
C GLU A 672 -26.55 14.44 -11.40
N TRP A 673 -25.65 14.56 -10.41
CA TRP A 673 -25.82 15.48 -9.27
C TRP A 673 -25.76 16.95 -9.69
N TYR A 674 -24.84 17.27 -10.60
CA TYR A 674 -24.72 18.60 -11.19
C TYR A 674 -25.94 18.94 -12.06
N ALA A 675 -26.36 18.00 -12.91
CA ALA A 675 -27.51 18.13 -13.80
C ALA A 675 -28.82 18.48 -13.07
N ARG A 676 -29.00 17.92 -11.86
CA ARG A 676 -30.18 18.10 -11.00
C ARG A 676 -30.14 19.35 -10.12
N SER A 677 -29.02 20.06 -10.06
CA SER A 677 -28.82 21.19 -9.15
C SER A 677 -28.69 22.49 -9.94
N ASP A 678 -29.83 23.11 -10.26
CA ASP A 678 -29.88 24.39 -11.00
C ASP A 678 -28.97 25.44 -10.35
N LYS A 679 -29.00 25.54 -9.01
CA LYS A 679 -28.13 26.42 -8.23
C LYS A 679 -26.63 26.17 -8.42
N LEU A 680 -26.22 24.92 -8.65
CA LEU A 680 -24.82 24.60 -8.96
C LEU A 680 -24.47 24.93 -10.43
N ARG A 681 -25.41 24.72 -11.36
CA ARG A 681 -25.29 25.12 -12.79
C ARG A 681 -25.24 26.64 -12.98
N GLU A 682 -25.96 27.38 -12.13
CA GLU A 682 -25.85 28.84 -12.03
C GLU A 682 -24.43 29.27 -11.63
N LEU A 683 -23.88 28.66 -10.58
CA LEU A 683 -22.63 29.11 -9.93
C LEU A 683 -21.34 28.67 -10.65
N CYS A 684 -21.29 27.48 -11.26
CA CYS A 684 -20.07 26.94 -11.87
C CYS A 684 -20.33 26.06 -13.11
N ASN A 685 -19.33 25.95 -13.98
CA ASN A 685 -19.30 24.97 -15.07
C ASN A 685 -18.75 23.63 -14.56
N LEU A 686 -19.22 22.50 -15.10
CA LEU A 686 -18.67 21.17 -14.80
C LEU A 686 -17.72 20.70 -15.93
N VAL A 687 -16.48 20.36 -15.56
CA VAL A 687 -15.50 19.73 -16.45
C VAL A 687 -15.15 18.33 -15.94
N ILE A 688 -15.39 17.32 -16.76
CA ILE A 688 -15.02 15.92 -16.49
C ILE A 688 -13.92 15.49 -17.46
N ILE A 689 -12.80 15.01 -16.93
CA ILE A 689 -11.76 14.33 -17.72
C ILE A 689 -11.78 12.84 -17.35
N GLY A 690 -12.11 11.98 -18.30
CA GLY A 690 -12.12 10.55 -18.03
C GLY A 690 -12.57 9.68 -19.20
N GLY A 691 -11.85 8.57 -19.37
CA GLY A 691 -12.13 7.50 -20.33
C GLY A 691 -12.08 7.91 -21.80
N VAL A 692 -12.89 7.23 -22.60
CA VAL A 692 -13.22 7.58 -24.00
C VAL A 692 -14.59 8.24 -24.07
N VAL A 693 -14.77 9.19 -24.99
CA VAL A 693 -16.08 9.83 -25.28
C VAL A 693 -16.93 9.05 -26.29
N ASP A 694 -16.37 7.97 -26.83
CA ASP A 694 -16.93 7.16 -27.91
C ASP A 694 -16.95 5.69 -27.43
N PRO A 695 -18.13 5.08 -27.24
CA PRO A 695 -18.26 3.77 -26.58
C PRO A 695 -17.66 2.62 -27.39
N ASP A 696 -17.63 2.74 -28.72
CA ASP A 696 -17.05 1.74 -29.63
C ASP A 696 -15.52 1.72 -29.58
N LYS A 697 -14.90 2.82 -29.11
CA LYS A 697 -13.45 2.91 -28.87
C LYS A 697 -13.00 2.32 -27.52
N SER A 698 -13.93 1.86 -26.66
CA SER A 698 -13.59 1.15 -25.43
C SER A 698 -13.49 -0.36 -25.66
N GLY A 699 -12.37 -0.95 -25.24
CA GLY A 699 -12.23 -2.41 -25.06
C GLY A 699 -12.73 -2.93 -23.70
N ASP A 700 -12.98 -2.03 -22.73
CA ASP A 700 -13.51 -2.36 -21.41
C ASP A 700 -15.03 -2.15 -21.33
N ARG A 701 -15.71 -3.04 -20.60
CA ARG A 701 -17.18 -3.02 -20.49
C ARG A 701 -17.69 -1.96 -19.51
N GLU A 702 -17.03 -1.74 -18.38
CA GLU A 702 -17.46 -0.68 -17.45
C GLU A 702 -17.24 0.71 -18.06
N GLU A 703 -16.11 0.95 -18.73
CA GLU A 703 -15.83 2.20 -19.45
C GLU A 703 -16.88 2.44 -20.55
N ARG A 704 -17.35 1.39 -21.24
CA ARG A 704 -18.43 1.50 -22.23
C ARG A 704 -19.79 1.81 -21.59
N ASP A 705 -20.23 1.02 -20.61
CA ASP A 705 -21.51 1.23 -19.91
C ASP A 705 -21.59 2.64 -19.27
N GLN A 706 -20.46 3.16 -18.75
CA GLN A 706 -20.39 4.51 -18.20
C GLN A 706 -20.28 5.60 -19.29
N CYS A 707 -19.67 5.32 -20.45
CA CYS A 707 -19.67 6.22 -21.60
C CYS A 707 -21.09 6.42 -22.16
N GLU A 708 -21.83 5.32 -22.37
CA GLU A 708 -23.22 5.35 -22.81
C GLU A 708 -24.11 6.12 -21.81
N ARG A 709 -24.01 5.82 -20.51
CA ARG A 709 -24.74 6.56 -19.46
C ARG A 709 -24.38 8.05 -19.44
N MET A 710 -23.13 8.43 -19.72
CA MET A 710 -22.75 9.85 -19.76
C MET A 710 -23.48 10.59 -20.89
N HIS A 711 -23.55 10.00 -22.09
CA HIS A 711 -24.33 10.54 -23.20
C HIS A 711 -25.83 10.62 -22.90
N GLU A 712 -26.41 9.60 -22.25
CA GLU A 712 -27.80 9.65 -21.79
C GLU A 712 -28.05 10.83 -20.84
N LEU A 713 -27.17 11.05 -19.86
CA LEU A 713 -27.29 12.14 -18.89
C LEU A 713 -27.17 13.53 -19.55
N VAL A 714 -26.20 13.71 -20.45
CA VAL A 714 -26.00 14.96 -21.22
C VAL A 714 -27.26 15.29 -22.03
N LYS A 715 -27.86 14.29 -22.67
CA LYS A 715 -29.09 14.43 -23.49
C LYS A 715 -30.36 14.62 -22.65
N LYS A 716 -30.47 13.95 -21.49
CA LYS A 716 -31.65 13.94 -20.63
C LYS A 716 -31.86 15.27 -19.88
N TYR A 717 -30.79 15.91 -19.45
CA TYR A 717 -30.83 17.11 -18.60
C TYR A 717 -30.37 18.40 -19.33
N ASP A 718 -30.19 18.31 -20.65
CA ASP A 718 -29.60 19.32 -21.54
C ASP A 718 -28.47 20.12 -20.88
N MET A 719 -27.32 19.45 -20.69
CA MET A 719 -26.18 20.04 -19.98
C MET A 719 -25.30 20.96 -20.87
N ARG A 720 -25.67 21.17 -22.14
CA ARG A 720 -24.91 22.02 -23.07
C ARG A 720 -24.77 23.45 -22.54
N GLY A 721 -23.64 24.08 -22.83
CA GLY A 721 -23.31 25.43 -22.36
C GLY A 721 -22.82 25.50 -20.91
N SER A 722 -22.95 24.46 -20.08
CA SER A 722 -22.36 24.44 -18.73
C SER A 722 -21.58 23.16 -18.40
N PHE A 723 -21.35 22.29 -19.38
CA PHE A 723 -20.70 21.00 -19.23
C PHE A 723 -19.72 20.71 -20.37
N ARG A 724 -18.53 20.20 -20.02
CA ARG A 724 -17.48 19.76 -20.95
C ARG A 724 -16.90 18.44 -20.46
N TRP A 725 -17.04 17.38 -21.25
CA TRP A 725 -16.40 16.09 -21.02
C TRP A 725 -15.28 15.88 -22.04
N ILE A 726 -14.10 15.45 -21.56
CA ILE A 726 -12.86 15.34 -22.34
C ILE A 726 -12.27 13.95 -22.12
N VAL A 727 -11.67 13.38 -23.17
CA VAL A 727 -10.94 12.09 -23.08
C VAL A 727 -9.79 12.12 -22.08
N LYS A 728 -9.41 10.93 -21.57
CA LYS A 728 -8.30 10.72 -20.64
C LYS A 728 -6.99 11.43 -21.06
N GLN A 729 -6.38 12.16 -20.13
CA GLN A 729 -5.14 12.92 -20.37
C GLN A 729 -3.93 12.19 -19.73
N THR A 730 -2.95 11.80 -20.55
CA THR A 730 -1.82 10.93 -20.13
C THR A 730 -0.55 11.68 -19.69
N ASN A 731 -0.37 12.93 -20.09
CA ASN A 731 0.85 13.70 -19.79
C ASN A 731 0.76 14.38 -18.41
N ARG A 732 1.41 13.79 -17.39
CA ARG A 732 1.40 14.33 -16.01
C ARG A 732 1.89 15.78 -15.89
N VAL A 733 2.87 16.21 -16.68
CA VAL A 733 3.42 17.58 -16.64
C VAL A 733 2.37 18.60 -17.11
N ARG A 734 1.66 18.28 -18.19
CA ARG A 734 0.53 19.06 -18.70
C ARG A 734 -0.65 19.05 -17.73
N ASN A 735 -0.97 17.90 -17.13
CA ASN A 735 -2.03 17.76 -16.12
C ASN A 735 -1.74 18.59 -14.85
N GLY A 736 -0.48 18.66 -14.40
CA GLY A 736 -0.06 19.49 -13.27
C GLY A 736 -0.32 20.98 -13.50
N GLU A 737 -0.05 21.48 -14.71
CA GLU A 737 -0.39 22.87 -15.06
C GLU A 737 -1.91 23.07 -15.19
N LEU A 738 -2.66 22.09 -15.71
CA LEU A 738 -4.12 22.16 -15.78
C LEU A 738 -4.76 22.34 -14.39
N TYR A 739 -4.33 21.59 -13.37
CA TYR A 739 -4.79 21.80 -11.98
C TYR A 739 -4.56 23.26 -11.51
N ARG A 740 -3.38 23.83 -11.81
CA ARG A 740 -3.05 25.24 -11.48
C ARG A 740 -3.86 26.25 -12.32
N TYR A 741 -4.23 25.90 -13.55
CA TYR A 741 -5.03 26.71 -14.46
C TYR A 741 -6.48 26.90 -13.97
N ILE A 742 -7.06 25.81 -13.44
CA ILE A 742 -8.37 25.84 -12.77
C ILE A 742 -8.29 26.63 -11.44
N ALA A 743 -7.17 26.53 -10.71
CA ALA A 743 -6.95 27.25 -9.46
C ALA A 743 -6.83 28.79 -9.65
N ASP A 744 -6.16 29.25 -10.72
CA ASP A 744 -6.15 30.68 -11.07
C ASP A 744 -7.57 31.22 -11.29
N ARG A 745 -8.45 30.43 -11.94
CA ARG A 745 -9.88 30.75 -12.18
C ARG A 745 -10.81 30.43 -11.01
N ARG A 746 -10.27 30.24 -9.79
CA ARG A 746 -11.03 30.00 -8.55
C ARG A 746 -12.01 28.81 -8.63
N GLY A 747 -11.68 27.80 -9.44
CA GLY A 747 -12.42 26.53 -9.51
C GLY A 747 -12.26 25.66 -8.27
N ALA A 748 -12.76 24.42 -8.33
CA ALA A 748 -12.61 23.42 -7.28
C ALA A 748 -12.43 22.01 -7.89
N PHE A 749 -11.76 21.10 -7.19
CA PHE A 749 -11.69 19.69 -7.56
C PHE A 749 -12.79 18.88 -6.87
N VAL A 750 -13.33 17.87 -7.55
CA VAL A 750 -14.26 16.92 -6.95
C VAL A 750 -13.88 15.47 -7.27
N GLN A 751 -13.82 14.63 -6.24
CA GLN A 751 -13.64 13.19 -6.34
C GLN A 751 -14.93 12.48 -5.82
N PRO A 752 -15.81 12.00 -6.74
CA PRO A 752 -17.16 11.52 -6.39
C PRO A 752 -17.27 10.01 -6.16
N ALA A 753 -16.16 9.27 -6.03
CA ALA A 753 -16.17 7.81 -6.06
C ALA A 753 -17.01 7.16 -4.94
N LEU A 754 -17.66 6.04 -5.27
CA LEU A 754 -18.37 5.19 -4.29
C LEU A 754 -17.42 4.66 -3.20
N TYR A 755 -16.14 4.46 -3.56
CA TYR A 755 -15.02 4.19 -2.66
C TYR A 755 -13.71 4.63 -3.32
N GLU A 756 -12.78 5.21 -2.56
CA GLU A 756 -11.45 5.59 -3.03
C GLU A 756 -10.38 5.13 -2.03
N ALA A 757 -9.49 4.21 -2.42
CA ALA A 757 -8.55 3.58 -1.48
C ALA A 757 -7.54 4.59 -0.87
N PHE A 758 -7.10 5.57 -1.67
CA PHE A 758 -6.26 6.68 -1.23
C PHE A 758 -6.57 7.98 -1.98
N GLY A 759 -6.62 7.92 -3.31
CA GLY A 759 -6.95 9.06 -4.16
C GLY A 759 -5.78 10.01 -4.41
N LEU A 760 -4.78 9.58 -5.20
CA LEU A 760 -3.66 10.44 -5.58
C LEU A 760 -4.11 11.77 -6.21
N THR A 761 -5.20 11.79 -6.99
CA THR A 761 -5.73 13.02 -7.59
C THR A 761 -6.26 14.05 -6.56
N VAL A 762 -6.64 13.60 -5.36
CA VAL A 762 -6.94 14.49 -4.22
C VAL A 762 -5.66 15.16 -3.72
N ILE A 763 -4.56 14.40 -3.62
CA ILE A 763 -3.25 14.94 -3.26
C ILE A 763 -2.75 15.91 -4.35
N GLU A 764 -2.81 15.55 -5.63
CA GLU A 764 -2.41 16.39 -6.76
C GLU A 764 -3.14 17.75 -6.75
N ALA A 765 -4.47 17.73 -6.65
CA ALA A 765 -5.31 18.92 -6.57
C ALA A 765 -4.96 19.80 -5.36
N MET A 766 -4.86 19.21 -4.17
CA MET A 766 -4.53 19.92 -2.94
C MET A 766 -3.09 20.48 -2.95
N THR A 767 -2.13 19.78 -3.58
CA THR A 767 -0.74 20.25 -3.78
C THR A 767 -0.73 21.48 -4.69
N CYS A 768 -1.56 21.50 -5.72
CA CYS A 768 -1.71 22.65 -6.61
C CYS A 768 -2.47 23.83 -5.98
N GLY A 769 -3.03 23.67 -4.78
CA GLY A 769 -3.84 24.69 -4.11
C GLY A 769 -5.28 24.79 -4.63
N LEU A 770 -5.79 23.74 -5.28
CA LEU A 770 -7.18 23.69 -5.72
C LEU A 770 -8.05 23.16 -4.56
N PRO A 771 -9.08 23.89 -4.08
CA PRO A 771 -10.00 23.41 -3.05
C PRO A 771 -10.70 22.12 -3.47
N THR A 772 -10.64 21.09 -2.63
CA THR A 772 -11.10 19.74 -2.99
C THR A 772 -12.33 19.28 -2.19
N PHE A 773 -13.31 18.75 -2.90
CA PHE A 773 -14.38 17.89 -2.40
C PHE A 773 -14.00 16.43 -2.68
N ALA A 774 -14.00 15.53 -1.71
CA ALA A 774 -13.73 14.11 -1.97
C ALA A 774 -14.63 13.18 -1.17
N THR A 775 -14.84 11.97 -1.69
CA THR A 775 -15.64 10.93 -1.04
C THR A 775 -15.24 10.70 0.42
N ASN A 776 -16.23 10.52 1.30
CA ASN A 776 -16.02 10.10 2.69
C ASN A 776 -15.83 8.57 2.82
N ARG A 777 -15.78 7.85 1.70
CA ARG A 777 -15.62 6.38 1.63
C ARG A 777 -14.20 6.04 1.18
N GLY A 778 -13.34 5.74 2.14
CA GLY A 778 -11.94 5.39 1.89
C GLY A 778 -10.94 6.48 2.30
N GLY A 779 -9.74 6.44 1.74
CA GLY A 779 -8.59 7.26 2.15
C GLY A 779 -8.78 8.79 2.13
N PRO A 780 -9.55 9.39 1.19
CA PRO A 780 -9.77 10.84 1.21
C PRO A 780 -10.49 11.38 2.47
N ALA A 781 -11.14 10.50 3.25
CA ALA A 781 -11.71 10.84 4.56
C ALA A 781 -10.65 11.08 5.64
N GLU A 782 -9.43 10.56 5.46
CA GLU A 782 -8.27 10.81 6.34
C GLU A 782 -7.41 11.97 5.81
N VAL A 783 -7.26 12.09 4.49
CA VAL A 783 -6.49 13.16 3.85
C VAL A 783 -7.09 14.54 4.16
N ILE A 784 -8.41 14.71 3.95
CA ILE A 784 -9.09 15.99 4.12
C ILE A 784 -9.44 16.24 5.60
N LYS A 785 -9.22 17.46 6.06
CA LYS A 785 -9.84 18.02 7.28
C LYS A 785 -11.00 18.94 6.84
N PRO A 786 -12.28 18.53 7.04
CA PRO A 786 -13.45 19.28 6.59
C PRO A 786 -13.45 20.76 7.02
N GLY A 787 -13.71 21.66 6.08
CA GLY A 787 -13.78 23.11 6.32
C GLY A 787 -12.43 23.78 6.64
N VAL A 788 -11.34 23.02 6.66
CA VAL A 788 -9.97 23.51 6.89
C VAL A 788 -9.13 23.35 5.63
N SER A 789 -9.14 22.16 5.01
CA SER A 789 -8.27 21.80 3.88
C SER A 789 -9.03 21.24 2.67
N GLY A 790 -10.35 21.36 2.66
CA GLY A 790 -11.26 20.72 1.72
C GLY A 790 -12.56 20.29 2.40
N PHE A 791 -13.35 19.47 1.72
CA PHE A 791 -14.64 18.98 2.21
C PHE A 791 -14.82 17.50 1.87
N ASN A 792 -15.52 16.75 2.73
CA ASN A 792 -15.87 15.36 2.45
C ASN A 792 -17.35 15.24 2.08
N ILE A 793 -17.62 14.56 0.97
CA ILE A 793 -18.96 14.32 0.41
C ILE A 793 -19.33 12.84 0.52
N ASP A 794 -20.61 12.53 0.70
CA ASP A 794 -21.10 11.15 0.74
C ASP A 794 -21.65 10.76 -0.64
N PRO A 795 -21.01 9.83 -1.38
CA PRO A 795 -21.36 9.53 -2.78
C PRO A 795 -22.73 8.87 -2.94
N TYR A 796 -23.33 8.37 -1.86
CA TYR A 796 -24.70 7.85 -1.85
C TYR A 796 -25.77 8.95 -1.70
N HIS A 797 -25.36 10.20 -1.47
CA HIS A 797 -26.25 11.33 -1.20
C HIS A 797 -25.93 12.53 -2.11
N GLY A 798 -25.98 12.30 -3.42
CA GLY A 798 -25.59 13.25 -4.47
C GLY A 798 -26.16 14.66 -4.33
N ASP A 799 -27.45 14.80 -4.03
CA ASP A 799 -28.09 16.12 -3.88
C ASP A 799 -27.51 16.91 -2.69
N ARG A 800 -27.10 16.21 -1.61
CA ARG A 800 -26.40 16.84 -0.47
C ARG A 800 -24.97 17.23 -0.84
N ALA A 801 -24.28 16.46 -1.69
CA ALA A 801 -22.97 16.80 -2.21
C ALA A 801 -23.04 18.03 -3.15
N ALA A 802 -24.01 18.07 -4.05
CA ALA A 802 -24.27 19.21 -4.93
C ALA A 802 -24.57 20.49 -4.15
N GLN A 803 -25.44 20.42 -3.13
CA GLN A 803 -25.73 21.56 -2.26
C GLN A 803 -24.48 22.02 -1.48
N MET A 804 -23.61 21.11 -1.04
CA MET A 804 -22.35 21.47 -0.37
C MET A 804 -21.40 22.23 -1.31
N MET A 805 -21.28 21.80 -2.56
CA MET A 805 -20.47 22.48 -3.58
C MET A 805 -21.08 23.85 -3.96
N ALA A 806 -22.40 23.94 -4.09
CA ALA A 806 -23.10 25.20 -4.35
C ALA A 806 -22.91 26.21 -3.20
N ASN A 807 -23.07 25.77 -1.95
CA ASN A 807 -22.85 26.60 -0.76
C ASN A 807 -21.41 27.14 -0.69
N PHE A 808 -20.41 26.36 -1.15
CA PHE A 808 -19.02 26.82 -1.22
C PHE A 808 -18.84 27.91 -2.29
N PHE A 809 -19.30 27.70 -3.52
CA PHE A 809 -19.17 28.70 -4.59
C PHE A 809 -19.95 29.98 -4.28
N GLU A 810 -21.18 29.89 -3.78
CA GLU A 810 -21.96 31.05 -3.31
C GLU A 810 -21.24 31.80 -2.18
N ARG A 811 -20.64 31.06 -1.24
CA ARG A 811 -19.83 31.69 -0.19
C ARG A 811 -18.59 32.36 -0.76
N CYS A 812 -17.90 31.77 -1.73
CA CYS A 812 -16.74 32.39 -2.38
C CYS A 812 -17.09 33.65 -3.19
N GLN A 813 -18.31 33.76 -3.72
CA GLN A 813 -18.81 35.00 -4.33
C GLN A 813 -19.03 36.12 -3.28
N ARG A 814 -19.48 35.78 -2.07
CA ARG A 814 -19.67 36.74 -0.96
C ARG A 814 -18.39 37.06 -0.19
N GLU A 815 -17.52 36.07 -0.04
CA GLU A 815 -16.29 36.07 0.76
C GLU A 815 -15.15 35.47 -0.08
N PRO A 816 -14.53 36.22 -1.02
CA PRO A 816 -13.48 35.69 -1.91
C PRO A 816 -12.31 35.03 -1.17
N GLU A 817 -11.91 35.60 -0.02
CA GLU A 817 -10.90 35.06 0.89
C GLU A 817 -11.22 33.64 1.39
N HIS A 818 -12.48 33.20 1.35
CA HIS A 818 -12.85 31.83 1.73
C HIS A 818 -12.20 30.79 0.83
N TRP A 819 -12.11 31.09 -0.47
CA TRP A 819 -11.44 30.22 -1.44
C TRP A 819 -9.94 30.11 -1.10
N ASP A 820 -9.27 31.25 -0.91
CA ASP A 820 -7.85 31.32 -0.60
C ASP A 820 -7.51 30.66 0.74
N LYS A 821 -8.40 30.75 1.73
CA LYS A 821 -8.28 30.06 3.02
C LYS A 821 -8.31 28.53 2.87
N ILE A 822 -9.23 27.97 2.07
CA ILE A 822 -9.31 26.52 1.85
C ILE A 822 -8.15 26.05 0.95
N SER A 823 -7.78 26.82 -0.08
CA SER A 823 -6.60 26.60 -0.93
C SER A 823 -5.32 26.51 -0.10
N LYS A 824 -5.07 27.50 0.77
CA LYS A 824 -3.91 27.47 1.66
C LYS A 824 -3.97 26.28 2.62
N GLY A 825 -5.12 26.03 3.25
CA GLY A 825 -5.29 24.89 4.15
C GLY A 825 -5.09 23.53 3.47
N ALA A 826 -5.37 23.42 2.17
CA ALA A 826 -5.06 22.26 1.34
C ALA A 826 -3.54 22.08 1.14
N ILE A 827 -2.84 23.14 0.73
CA ILE A 827 -1.37 23.14 0.57
C ILE A 827 -0.69 22.80 1.91
N ASP A 828 -1.07 23.51 2.99
CA ASP A 828 -0.54 23.30 4.35
C ASP A 828 -0.82 21.86 4.84
N ARG A 829 -1.96 21.24 4.46
CA ARG A 829 -2.26 19.84 4.78
C ARG A 829 -1.35 18.88 4.03
N ILE A 830 -1.08 19.09 2.75
CA ILE A 830 -0.20 18.23 1.95
C ILE A 830 1.26 18.36 2.38
N MET A 831 1.81 19.57 2.37
CA MET A 831 3.25 19.80 2.59
C MET A 831 3.74 19.30 3.96
N ASN A 832 2.86 19.26 4.98
CA ASN A 832 3.19 18.78 6.32
C ASN A 832 2.92 17.27 6.56
N ASN A 833 2.34 16.52 5.61
CA ASN A 833 1.88 15.14 5.87
C ASN A 833 2.04 14.15 4.69
N TYR A 834 1.96 14.64 3.45
CA TYR A 834 1.78 13.83 2.24
C TYR A 834 2.82 14.23 1.17
N THR A 835 4.11 14.10 1.51
CA THR A 835 5.23 14.38 0.60
C THR A 835 6.15 13.17 0.49
N TRP A 836 6.79 13.01 -0.67
CA TRP A 836 7.73 11.90 -0.89
C TRP A 836 9.00 11.99 -0.03
N GLU A 837 9.38 13.19 0.40
CA GLU A 837 10.47 13.42 1.37
C GLU A 837 10.12 12.83 2.75
N ILE A 838 8.94 13.18 3.31
CA ILE A 838 8.44 12.63 4.57
C ILE A 838 8.26 11.11 4.46
N TYR A 839 7.82 10.62 3.30
CA TYR A 839 7.71 9.19 3.01
C TYR A 839 9.08 8.49 3.09
N ALA A 840 10.11 9.02 2.43
CA ALA A 840 11.43 8.40 2.36
C ALA A 840 12.16 8.39 3.72
N ASP A 841 12.13 9.51 4.46
CA ASP A 841 12.70 9.58 5.82
C ASP A 841 12.03 8.57 6.75
N ARG A 842 10.70 8.46 6.69
CA ARG A 842 9.97 7.45 7.46
C ARG A 842 10.37 6.04 7.03
N LEU A 843 10.35 5.73 5.73
CA LEU A 843 10.65 4.39 5.20
C LEU A 843 12.02 3.87 5.65
N LEU A 844 13.08 4.67 5.53
CA LEU A 844 14.43 4.24 5.99
C LEU A 844 14.50 4.17 7.52
N THR A 845 13.80 5.05 8.24
CA THR A 845 13.72 4.97 9.71
C THR A 845 12.97 3.71 10.17
N LEU A 846 11.92 3.30 9.46
CA LEU A 846 11.25 2.02 9.70
C LEU A 846 12.23 0.86 9.43
N GLN A 847 12.92 0.84 8.28
CA GLN A 847 13.89 -0.21 7.93
C GLN A 847 14.91 -0.40 9.05
N ASN A 848 15.53 0.68 9.53
CA ASN A 848 16.57 0.61 10.55
C ASN A 848 16.03 0.00 11.87
N ILE A 849 14.83 0.38 12.28
CA ILE A 849 14.20 -0.10 13.52
C ILE A 849 13.72 -1.55 13.39
N TYR A 850 13.09 -1.93 12.26
CA TYR A 850 12.63 -3.30 12.04
C TYR A 850 13.78 -4.29 11.77
N SER A 851 14.91 -3.84 11.22
CA SER A 851 16.13 -4.65 11.12
C SER A 851 16.71 -4.96 12.51
N PHE A 852 16.77 -3.97 13.40
CA PHE A 852 17.18 -4.18 14.80
C PHE A 852 16.21 -5.11 15.54
N TRP A 853 14.90 -4.91 15.38
CA TRP A 853 13.87 -5.78 15.95
C TRP A 853 13.92 -7.21 15.40
N GLY A 854 14.13 -7.38 14.10
CA GLY A 854 14.30 -8.68 13.45
C GLY A 854 15.56 -9.42 13.93
N HIS A 855 16.64 -8.70 14.21
CA HIS A 855 17.82 -9.25 14.88
C HIS A 855 17.48 -9.72 16.31
N ALA A 856 16.84 -8.85 17.12
CA ALA A 856 16.50 -9.14 18.51
C ALA A 856 15.49 -10.29 18.68
N THR A 857 14.55 -10.45 17.74
CA THR A 857 13.47 -11.46 17.80
C THR A 857 13.70 -12.70 16.93
N ARG A 858 14.86 -12.81 16.27
CA ARG A 858 15.14 -13.84 15.26
C ARG A 858 14.79 -15.27 15.68
N LEU A 859 15.01 -15.61 16.95
CA LEU A 859 14.70 -16.95 17.50
C LEU A 859 13.18 -17.17 17.64
N ALA A 860 12.44 -16.22 18.22
CA ALA A 860 10.99 -16.32 18.42
C ALA A 860 10.21 -16.40 17.10
N ARG A 861 10.73 -15.81 16.01
CA ARG A 861 10.12 -15.88 14.67
C ARG A 861 10.33 -17.22 13.95
N THR A 862 11.08 -18.17 14.52
CA THR A 862 11.42 -19.44 13.83
C THR A 862 10.18 -20.26 13.50
N ASP A 863 9.26 -20.41 14.45
CA ASP A 863 8.11 -21.30 14.29
C ASP A 863 7.08 -20.72 13.31
N ALA A 864 6.84 -19.41 13.40
CA ALA A 864 6.05 -18.65 12.42
C ALA A 864 6.60 -18.84 11.00
N ARG A 865 7.94 -18.72 10.83
CA ARG A 865 8.61 -18.93 9.55
C ARG A 865 8.43 -20.37 9.04
N ARG A 866 8.57 -21.40 9.88
CA ARG A 866 8.38 -22.79 9.45
C ARG A 866 6.93 -23.10 9.08
N TYR A 867 5.96 -22.52 9.78
CA TYR A 867 4.54 -22.63 9.42
C TYR A 867 4.25 -22.02 8.03
N LEU A 868 4.78 -20.84 7.74
CA LEU A 868 4.62 -20.17 6.44
C LEU A 868 5.39 -20.88 5.31
N GLU A 869 6.60 -21.39 5.58
CA GLU A 869 7.35 -22.24 4.64
C GLU A 869 6.54 -23.52 4.30
N MET A 870 5.94 -24.17 5.30
CA MET A 870 5.05 -25.32 5.09
C MET A 870 3.79 -24.95 4.29
N PHE A 871 3.13 -23.84 4.62
CA PHE A 871 1.93 -23.38 3.92
C PHE A 871 2.23 -23.03 2.45
N TYR A 872 3.36 -22.39 2.15
CA TYR A 872 3.83 -22.20 0.78
C TYR A 872 4.08 -23.54 0.06
N MET A 873 4.80 -24.47 0.68
CA MET A 873 5.17 -25.73 0.02
C MET A 873 3.99 -26.69 -0.19
N LEU A 874 3.00 -26.70 0.72
CA LEU A 874 1.91 -27.68 0.75
C LEU A 874 0.53 -27.12 0.37
N LYS A 875 0.35 -25.80 0.29
CA LYS A 875 -0.88 -25.16 -0.23
C LYS A 875 -0.61 -24.33 -1.48
N MET A 876 0.33 -23.37 -1.45
CA MET A 876 0.58 -22.51 -2.61
C MET A 876 1.10 -23.30 -3.82
N ARG A 877 2.19 -24.07 -3.67
CA ARG A 877 2.77 -24.86 -4.78
C ARG A 877 1.79 -25.83 -5.47
N PRO A 878 0.86 -26.50 -4.78
CA PRO A 878 -0.22 -27.24 -5.43
C PRO A 878 -1.21 -26.37 -6.23
N LEU A 879 -1.68 -25.25 -5.68
CA LEU A 879 -2.63 -24.36 -6.37
C LEU A 879 -2.02 -23.70 -7.60
N VAL A 880 -0.74 -23.32 -7.53
CA VAL A 880 0.04 -22.80 -8.66
C VAL A 880 0.03 -23.75 -9.87
N LYS A 881 -0.17 -25.06 -9.68
CA LYS A 881 -0.24 -26.05 -10.77
C LYS A 881 -1.61 -26.19 -11.42
N THR A 882 -2.67 -25.60 -10.86
CA THR A 882 -4.01 -25.58 -11.48
C THR A 882 -4.25 -24.31 -12.30
N VAL A 883 -3.35 -23.32 -12.21
CA VAL A 883 -3.37 -22.12 -13.06
C VAL A 883 -2.81 -22.49 -14.46
N PRO A 884 -3.54 -22.21 -15.56
CA PRO A 884 -3.03 -22.45 -16.90
C PRO A 884 -1.73 -21.69 -17.22
N THR A 885 -0.89 -22.27 -18.07
CA THR A 885 0.27 -21.56 -18.65
C THR A 885 -0.06 -21.11 -20.06
N VAL A 886 0.51 -19.98 -20.51
CA VAL A 886 0.12 -19.38 -21.80
C VAL A 886 0.62 -20.23 -22.97
N ASP A 887 -0.31 -20.76 -23.75
CA ASP A 887 0.01 -21.59 -24.92
C ASP A 887 0.66 -20.75 -26.04
N ARG A 888 1.87 -21.17 -26.42
CA ARG A 888 2.68 -20.56 -27.48
C ARG A 888 2.12 -20.77 -28.90
N GLN A 889 1.19 -21.70 -29.08
CA GLN A 889 0.59 -22.03 -30.38
C GLN A 889 -0.86 -21.52 -30.54
N ASN A 890 -1.58 -21.30 -29.42
CA ASN A 890 -2.99 -20.87 -29.42
C ASN A 890 -3.25 -19.50 -28.79
N THR A 891 -2.23 -18.64 -28.63
CA THR A 891 -2.50 -17.20 -28.43
C THR A 891 -3.00 -16.63 -29.76
N PRO A 892 -4.30 -16.27 -29.93
CA PRO A 892 -4.73 -15.62 -31.16
C PRO A 892 -4.01 -14.28 -31.26
N SER A 893 -3.48 -13.95 -32.43
CA SER A 893 -2.94 -12.62 -32.66
C SER A 893 -4.06 -11.60 -32.51
N ILE A 894 -3.94 -10.69 -31.54
CA ILE A 894 -4.88 -9.55 -31.35
C ILE A 894 -4.59 -8.47 -32.42
N LEU A 895 -4.63 -8.93 -33.67
CA LEU A 895 -4.51 -8.20 -34.93
C LEU A 895 -5.83 -8.25 -35.71
N GLU A 896 -6.75 -9.16 -35.38
CA GLU A 896 -8.07 -9.29 -36.05
C GLU A 896 -9.19 -8.47 -35.39
N THR A 897 -8.95 -7.86 -34.22
CA THR A 897 -9.83 -6.83 -33.64
C THR A 897 -9.37 -5.40 -33.93
N ALA A 898 -8.21 -5.23 -34.58
CA ALA A 898 -7.82 -3.99 -35.23
C ALA A 898 -8.21 -4.08 -36.71
N GLY A 899 -9.36 -3.51 -37.08
CA GLY A 899 -9.81 -3.49 -38.47
C GLY A 899 -8.76 -2.83 -39.40
N PRO A 900 -8.60 -3.31 -40.64
CA PRO A 900 -7.56 -2.81 -41.54
C PRO A 900 -7.75 -1.31 -41.84
N LEU A 901 -6.65 -0.56 -41.78
CA LEU A 901 -6.59 0.84 -42.21
C LEU A 901 -6.70 0.94 -43.74
N HIS A 902 -7.92 0.85 -44.27
CA HIS A 902 -8.20 1.21 -45.66
C HIS A 902 -8.05 2.72 -45.86
N GLY A 903 -6.88 3.13 -46.38
CA GLY A 903 -6.55 4.52 -46.70
C GLY A 903 -5.64 4.71 -47.93
N ALA A 904 -5.26 3.62 -48.60
CA ALA A 904 -4.55 3.52 -49.87
C ALA A 904 -4.68 2.05 -50.35
N GLU A 905 -4.78 1.70 -51.64
CA GLU A 905 -4.76 2.49 -52.89
C GLU A 905 -5.94 2.04 -53.78
N ASP A 906 -6.44 2.91 -54.66
CA ASP A 906 -7.21 2.47 -55.85
C ASP A 906 -6.97 3.42 -57.03
N CYS A 907 -6.06 3.01 -57.92
CA CYS A 907 -5.81 3.62 -59.23
C CYS A 907 -5.27 2.54 -60.19
N GLY A 908 -5.78 2.54 -61.42
CA GLY A 908 -5.70 1.39 -62.33
C GLY A 908 -4.35 1.09 -63.01
N PRO A 909 -4.29 -0.01 -63.80
CA PRO A 909 -3.05 -0.59 -64.34
C PRO A 909 -2.43 0.19 -65.51
N PRO A 910 -1.14 -0.05 -65.82
CA PRO A 910 -0.36 0.76 -66.76
C PRO A 910 -0.65 0.46 -68.25
N MET A 911 -0.37 1.46 -69.09
CA MET A 911 -0.27 1.37 -70.56
C MET A 911 1.12 1.88 -71.02
N HIS A 912 1.49 1.52 -72.25
CA HIS A 912 2.87 1.61 -72.77
C HIS A 912 3.38 3.02 -73.13
N ASP A 913 4.70 3.04 -73.41
CA ASP A 913 5.47 4.09 -74.08
C ASP A 913 4.72 4.96 -75.10
N VAL A 914 5.07 6.26 -75.13
CA VAL A 914 5.51 6.97 -76.35
C VAL A 914 6.17 8.31 -75.98
N THR A 915 7.27 8.64 -76.67
CA THR A 915 7.90 9.97 -76.72
C THR A 915 7.83 10.50 -78.17
N PRO A 916 8.13 11.77 -78.53
CA PRO A 916 8.79 12.83 -77.77
C PRO A 916 8.18 14.26 -78.00
N SER A 917 9.02 15.31 -77.85
CA SER A 917 8.84 16.73 -78.23
C SER A 917 8.05 17.65 -77.26
N GLY A 918 8.41 18.95 -77.11
CA GLY A 918 9.65 19.60 -77.57
C GLY A 918 9.78 21.13 -77.33
N ALA A 919 10.99 21.55 -76.94
CA ALA A 919 11.60 22.89 -77.08
C ALA A 919 11.12 24.11 -76.23
N THR A 920 12.06 25.06 -76.07
CA THR A 920 11.98 26.41 -75.44
C THR A 920 11.81 26.47 -73.90
N SER A 921 12.51 27.33 -73.15
CA SER A 921 13.67 28.20 -73.45
C SER A 921 14.43 28.64 -72.18
N PHE A 922 15.75 28.87 -72.27
CA PHE A 922 16.57 29.47 -71.20
C PHE A 922 16.22 30.95 -70.93
N PRO A 923 16.54 31.49 -69.74
CA PRO A 923 17.80 32.25 -69.63
C PRO A 923 18.70 31.92 -68.40
N ASP A 924 20.01 32.12 -68.61
CA ASP A 924 21.15 31.94 -67.69
C ASP A 924 21.19 32.97 -66.54
N ARG A 925 21.67 32.56 -65.35
CA ARG A 925 22.54 33.41 -64.51
C ARG A 925 23.48 32.61 -63.58
N ARG A 926 24.77 32.98 -63.63
CA ARG A 926 25.91 32.52 -62.81
C ARG A 926 25.78 33.08 -61.36
N SER A 927 26.49 32.62 -60.32
CA SER A 927 27.94 32.32 -60.25
C SER A 927 28.42 31.68 -58.92
N SER A 928 29.57 30.98 -58.98
CA SER A 928 30.62 30.75 -57.93
C SER A 928 30.25 30.12 -56.56
N GLY A 929 31.02 29.15 -56.01
CA GLY A 929 32.16 28.37 -56.56
C GLY A 929 33.07 27.71 -55.49
N LEU A 930 33.99 26.82 -55.96
CA LEU A 930 35.14 26.18 -55.25
C LEU A 930 34.83 25.13 -54.14
N ILE A 931 35.27 23.85 -54.20
CA ILE A 931 36.64 23.23 -54.06
C ILE A 931 37.07 23.10 -52.57
N ALA A 932 37.59 21.97 -52.01
CA ALA A 932 38.15 20.70 -52.52
C ALA A 932 37.81 19.48 -51.57
N THR A 933 37.75 18.20 -51.98
CA THR A 933 38.79 17.12 -52.02
C THR A 933 39.59 16.86 -50.70
N SER A 934 40.04 15.66 -50.29
CA SER A 934 40.29 14.37 -50.99
C SER A 934 40.51 13.14 -50.05
N ALA A 935 40.22 11.91 -50.53
CA ALA A 935 40.86 10.59 -50.22
C ALA A 935 40.84 10.00 -48.78
N GLY A 936 40.99 8.67 -48.56
CA GLY A 936 40.83 7.52 -49.49
C GLY A 936 41.69 6.25 -49.22
N ARG A 937 41.03 5.06 -49.10
CA ARG A 937 41.59 3.67 -49.10
C ARG A 937 42.50 3.30 -47.88
N ALA A 938 42.73 2.03 -47.50
CA ALA A 938 42.67 0.74 -48.24
C ALA A 938 42.28 -0.49 -47.35
N VAL A 939 42.26 -1.70 -47.95
CA VAL A 939 41.95 -3.02 -47.32
C VAL A 939 42.84 -4.13 -47.92
N PRO A 940 43.40 -5.04 -47.11
CA PRO A 940 43.29 -6.51 -47.35
C PRO A 940 43.03 -7.29 -46.04
N LYS A 941 42.15 -8.31 -45.94
CA LYS A 941 41.99 -9.63 -46.61
C LYS A 941 42.87 -10.79 -46.09
N ILE A 942 42.21 -11.69 -45.34
CA ILE A 942 42.25 -13.18 -45.41
C ILE A 942 43.54 -13.94 -45.03
N ALA A 943 43.43 -14.85 -44.05
CA ALA A 943 44.03 -16.20 -44.07
C ALA A 943 43.33 -17.16 -43.06
N THR A 944 43.16 -18.43 -43.45
CA THR A 944 42.85 -19.60 -42.59
C THR A 944 43.66 -20.80 -43.08
N PRO A 945 43.92 -21.80 -42.21
CA PRO A 945 43.69 -23.19 -42.62
C PRO A 945 43.10 -24.08 -41.50
N SER A 946 43.03 -25.40 -41.71
CA SER A 946 42.12 -26.34 -41.03
C SER A 946 42.68 -27.78 -40.91
N VAL A 947 42.21 -28.57 -39.91
CA VAL A 947 42.08 -30.07 -39.91
C VAL A 947 43.44 -30.84 -39.82
N ASP A 948 43.67 -32.04 -39.25
CA ASP A 948 42.93 -33.25 -38.75
C ASP A 948 43.85 -34.02 -37.70
N VAL A 949 43.63 -35.17 -36.99
CA VAL A 949 42.51 -36.13 -36.69
C VAL A 949 42.87 -37.12 -35.53
N ASN A 950 41.89 -37.85 -34.97
CA ASN A 950 41.88 -39.18 -34.29
C ASN A 950 42.31 -39.46 -32.82
N ASP A 951 41.67 -40.54 -32.32
CA ASP A 951 41.63 -41.27 -31.01
C ASP A 951 42.80 -42.31 -30.89
N PRO A 952 42.91 -43.27 -29.91
CA PRO A 952 42.06 -43.58 -28.73
C PRO A 952 42.77 -43.91 -27.38
N HIS A 953 42.01 -43.95 -26.27
CA HIS A 953 41.85 -45.12 -25.35
C HIS A 953 41.34 -44.81 -23.92
N LEU A 954 40.37 -45.62 -23.48
CA LEU A 954 39.89 -45.85 -22.10
C LEU A 954 40.60 -47.09 -21.49
N PRO A 955 40.68 -47.33 -20.15
CA PRO A 955 39.48 -47.77 -19.40
C PRO A 955 39.40 -47.57 -17.85
N LEU A 956 38.15 -47.69 -17.36
CA LEU A 956 37.71 -48.30 -16.08
C LEU A 956 38.33 -47.87 -14.73
N SER A 957 37.48 -47.30 -13.87
CA SER A 957 36.96 -48.06 -12.71
C SER A 957 35.73 -47.41 -12.06
N SER A 958 34.84 -48.24 -11.53
CA SER A 958 33.70 -47.88 -10.68
C SER A 958 33.40 -49.04 -9.74
N PRO A 959 32.87 -48.79 -8.53
CA PRO A 959 31.74 -49.62 -8.11
C PRO A 959 30.63 -48.87 -7.33
N SER A 960 29.40 -49.08 -7.80
CA SER A 960 28.17 -49.33 -7.04
C SER A 960 27.83 -48.58 -5.73
N PHE A 961 26.62 -48.00 -5.73
CA PHE A 961 25.61 -48.04 -4.66
C PHE A 961 25.99 -47.62 -3.21
N ASN A 962 25.22 -46.65 -2.69
CA ASN A 962 24.36 -46.98 -1.56
C ASN A 962 23.04 -46.19 -1.57
N ARG A 963 21.97 -46.76 -0.99
CA ARG A 963 20.74 -46.05 -0.62
C ARG A 963 20.83 -45.70 0.86
N GLY A 964 20.52 -44.47 1.26
CA GLY A 964 20.53 -44.08 2.68
C GLY A 964 19.72 -42.81 2.93
N LEU A 965 18.93 -42.82 4.02
CA LEU A 965 18.15 -41.67 4.46
C LEU A 965 19.03 -40.57 5.05
N LEU A 966 18.61 -39.31 4.90
CA LEU A 966 18.41 -38.28 5.95
C LEU A 966 17.75 -37.08 5.24
N HIS A 967 16.60 -36.52 5.64
CA HIS A 967 16.26 -35.90 6.93
C HIS A 967 17.21 -34.78 7.35
N LEU A 968 16.99 -33.58 6.78
CA LEU A 968 16.91 -32.29 7.48
C LEU A 968 16.30 -31.21 6.56
#